data_AF-A0A7C4XC49-F1
#
_entry.id   AF-A0A7C4XC49-F1
#
_cell.length_a   1.000
_cell.length_b   1.000
_cell.length_c   1.000
_cell.angle_alpha   90.00
_cell.angle_beta   90.00
_cell.angle_gamma   90.00
#
_symmetry.space_group_name_H-M   'P 1'
#
loop_
_entity.id
_entity.type
_entity.pdbx_description
1 polymer ?
#
loop_
_entity_poly.entity_id
_entity_poly.type
_entity_poly.pdbx_seq_one_letter_code
_entity_poly.pdbx_strand_id
1 'polypeptide(L)'
;MGLIDEILHFVIEKYQKEKNPDAFENAIRELKKKMKKEKFERVMEKFVENFPPLSVYLGDKSSGEYLGKNSNLVATLKEIILLFLANENPAFNQFKELFDDTDLRNNTDYKLIIDFLEDFFKTQPTFGPYNQNLFELLFSPIKASPNSLEGQLLYIKKHWNILLLPELIDKFPEKLLIALDFIKEEEKKRPGGPGPILVPQFFPKEKESEDLYFDEERFSPDTNWMPNVVMIAKHTYVWLYQLSKKYNRPITRLDQIPDEELEILSSWGFNAIWLIGIWERSPASAMIKKLCGNPEAIASAYSIVDYVVAKDLGGDEAFDNLKQRALEKNIRIAVDIVPNHTAIDSRWIKEHPDWFIQTDSPPFFRYSFNGPNLSLDPDFEIYIEDNYYTRTDAAVVFKFVERRTSRVRYIYHGNDGTSTPWNDTAQLNFLLPQVREAVIKKIIEIARRSSIIRLDAAMTLTKRHYQRLWFPEPGKGGDIPSRSEYSMNRAQFNKLFPKEFWREVVERVAIEAPDTLLLAEAFWLMEGYFVRNLGMHRVYNSAFMNMLKMEQNKEYHQVLKNILEFNPEILRRFVNFMSNPDELTAIEQFGKDDKYFGVCVLLATMPGLCMFAHGQIEGFREKYGMEYRRPYWDEIPDEYLINRHKDEIFFLLKKRYLFSGVENFYVYDFYDEHGRVNENVFAFSNRLGSERALVIYNNRYLWTRGKIYISTPFRFKGNLVRKNLSEGLDLKDAEDVYYIFNDHHSKLQFIYSGKEIARSGLPLELGAYRYRIFIDIKEVYENENRDYERLNKFLNNEGVRDIQSALKAISFLAEGLKLKEFGLLEKICREDNDCPVAQKVLILLKSDEIYNLKDRIPEILDPVLIRIILSNGMHSKGDFLRRNFFEDKMVKEFLLVHRYNGIVWFNKERFEDLISWLFIKFLIVNKENLIRQDLEIERLYQFFSGLIKIARKSEFRYMDFLKKIEGLFES
;
A
#
# COMPACT_ATOMS: atom_id res chain seq x y z
N MET A 1 38.82 -19.23 -9.84
CA MET A 1 40.14 -19.83 -10.10
C MET A 1 40.16 -21.32 -9.78
N GLY A 2 40.05 -21.73 -8.50
CA GLY A 2 40.15 -23.15 -8.10
C GLY A 2 39.21 -24.11 -8.83
N LEU A 3 37.96 -23.70 -9.11
CA LEU A 3 37.05 -24.55 -9.90
C LEU A 3 37.51 -24.77 -11.34
N ILE A 4 38.10 -23.76 -11.99
CA ILE A 4 38.65 -23.90 -13.34
C ILE A 4 39.83 -24.88 -13.28
N ASP A 5 40.69 -24.74 -12.29
CA ASP A 5 41.83 -25.62 -12.06
C ASP A 5 41.40 -27.09 -11.85
N GLU A 6 40.42 -27.37 -10.98
CA GLU A 6 39.86 -28.72 -10.79
C GLU A 6 39.29 -29.31 -12.08
N ILE A 7 38.61 -28.49 -12.89
CA ILE A 7 38.07 -28.90 -14.19
C ILE A 7 39.20 -29.24 -15.16
N LEU A 8 40.30 -28.46 -15.21
CA LEU A 8 41.43 -28.72 -16.08
C LEU A 8 42.17 -30.01 -15.70
N HIS A 9 42.34 -30.28 -14.40
CA HIS A 9 42.85 -31.56 -13.90
C HIS A 9 42.00 -32.73 -14.40
N PHE A 10 40.68 -32.63 -14.28
CA PHE A 10 39.76 -33.65 -14.74
C PHE A 10 39.86 -33.89 -16.26
N VAL A 11 40.01 -32.83 -17.06
CA VAL A 11 40.20 -32.94 -18.52
C VAL A 11 41.49 -33.71 -18.86
N ILE A 12 42.59 -33.43 -18.15
CA ILE A 12 43.86 -34.14 -18.32
C ILE A 12 43.73 -35.63 -17.96
N GLU A 13 43.07 -35.95 -16.84
CA GLU A 13 42.83 -37.33 -16.42
C GLU A 13 41.98 -38.10 -17.44
N LYS A 14 40.92 -37.47 -17.94
CA LYS A 14 40.02 -38.09 -18.91
C LYS A 14 40.69 -38.32 -20.26
N TYR A 15 41.49 -37.36 -20.73
CA TYR A 15 42.34 -37.53 -21.91
C TYR A 15 43.23 -38.77 -21.80
N GLN A 16 43.93 -38.90 -20.66
CA GLN A 16 44.80 -40.03 -20.39
C GLN A 16 44.01 -41.35 -20.39
N LYS A 17 42.84 -41.38 -19.73
CA LYS A 17 42.02 -42.59 -19.63
C LYS A 17 41.44 -43.04 -20.97
N GLU A 18 40.95 -42.12 -21.80
CA GLU A 18 40.13 -42.45 -22.97
C GLU A 18 40.89 -42.45 -24.30
N LYS A 19 41.97 -41.67 -24.41
CA LYS A 19 42.68 -41.48 -25.69
C LYS A 19 44.06 -42.11 -25.69
N ASN A 20 44.85 -41.91 -24.63
CA ASN A 20 46.18 -42.49 -24.55
C ASN A 20 46.67 -42.61 -23.08
N PRO A 21 46.56 -43.80 -22.47
CA PRO A 21 46.99 -44.05 -21.08
C PRO A 21 48.45 -43.72 -20.81
N ASP A 22 49.30 -43.93 -21.82
CA ASP A 22 50.76 -43.78 -21.71
C ASP A 22 51.25 -42.41 -22.21
N ALA A 23 50.35 -41.47 -22.55
CA ALA A 23 50.71 -40.19 -23.17
C ALA A 23 51.79 -39.42 -22.40
N PHE A 24 51.61 -39.27 -21.09
CA PHE A 24 52.54 -38.52 -20.23
C PHE A 24 53.83 -39.30 -19.94
N GLU A 25 53.77 -40.63 -19.84
CA GLU A 25 54.97 -41.45 -19.70
C GLU A 25 55.83 -41.42 -20.97
N ASN A 26 55.19 -41.45 -22.13
CA ASN A 26 55.85 -41.30 -23.42
C ASN A 26 56.42 -39.88 -23.58
N ALA A 27 55.69 -38.84 -23.18
CA ALA A 27 56.20 -37.47 -23.16
C ALA A 27 57.48 -37.34 -22.31
N ILE A 28 57.49 -37.92 -21.10
CA ILE A 28 58.68 -37.95 -20.22
C ILE A 28 59.83 -38.69 -20.89
N ARG A 29 59.57 -39.85 -21.51
CA ARG A 29 60.60 -40.65 -22.18
C ARG A 29 61.24 -39.88 -23.34
N GLU A 30 60.44 -39.18 -24.14
CA GLU A 30 60.92 -38.37 -25.26
C GLU A 30 61.61 -37.08 -24.79
N LEU A 31 61.12 -36.43 -23.73
CA LEU A 31 61.79 -35.30 -23.07
C LEU A 31 63.20 -35.70 -22.59
N LYS A 32 63.33 -36.85 -21.93
CA LYS A 32 64.63 -37.39 -21.47
C LYS A 32 65.59 -37.73 -22.61
N LYS A 33 65.11 -37.95 -23.84
CA LYS A 33 65.94 -38.16 -25.03
C LYS A 33 66.37 -36.84 -25.69
N LYS A 34 65.47 -35.85 -25.72
CA LYS A 34 65.75 -34.55 -26.37
C LYS A 34 66.50 -33.57 -25.47
N MET A 35 66.36 -33.67 -24.15
CA MET A 35 67.04 -32.82 -23.17
C MET A 35 68.07 -33.62 -22.39
N LYS A 36 69.14 -32.95 -21.93
CA LYS A 36 70.10 -33.58 -21.01
C LYS A 36 69.37 -33.96 -19.70
N LYS A 37 69.65 -35.16 -19.19
CA LYS A 37 68.98 -35.71 -18.00
C LYS A 37 69.00 -34.75 -16.81
N GLU A 38 70.15 -34.11 -16.57
CA GLU A 38 70.37 -33.17 -15.47
C GLU A 38 69.52 -31.90 -15.59
N LYS A 39 69.25 -31.45 -16.84
CA LYS A 39 68.39 -30.28 -17.10
C LYS A 39 66.93 -30.59 -16.85
N PHE A 40 66.47 -31.78 -17.24
CA PHE A 40 65.10 -32.24 -16.99
C PHE A 40 64.86 -32.44 -15.48
N GLU A 41 65.76 -33.15 -14.79
CA GLU A 41 65.64 -33.39 -13.34
C GLU A 41 65.65 -32.09 -12.55
N ARG A 42 66.50 -31.12 -12.92
CA ARG A 42 66.54 -29.79 -12.30
C ARG A 42 65.20 -29.04 -12.41
N VAL A 43 64.50 -29.10 -13.54
CA VAL A 43 63.17 -28.44 -13.66
C VAL A 43 62.17 -29.10 -12.73
N MET A 44 62.14 -30.44 -12.70
CA MET A 44 61.19 -31.19 -11.86
C MET A 44 61.45 -30.98 -10.37
N GLU A 45 62.71 -31.00 -9.94
CA GLU A 45 63.11 -30.73 -8.55
C GLU A 45 62.79 -29.30 -8.14
N LYS A 46 63.14 -28.32 -8.98
CA LYS A 46 62.86 -26.91 -8.71
C LYS A 46 61.36 -26.62 -8.64
N PHE A 47 60.56 -27.27 -9.49
CA PHE A 47 59.10 -27.19 -9.42
C PHE A 47 58.59 -27.70 -8.06
N VAL A 48 59.05 -28.88 -7.63
CA VAL A 48 58.66 -29.49 -6.35
C VAL A 48 59.15 -28.68 -5.14
N GLU A 49 60.24 -27.94 -5.26
CA GLU A 49 60.67 -26.99 -4.22
C GLU A 49 59.75 -25.77 -4.12
N ASN A 50 59.37 -25.19 -5.26
CA ASN A 50 58.54 -23.99 -5.31
C ASN A 50 57.06 -24.30 -5.02
N PHE A 51 56.59 -25.49 -5.43
CA PHE A 51 55.22 -25.96 -5.28
C PHE A 51 55.22 -27.37 -4.65
N PRO A 52 55.58 -27.49 -3.35
CA PRO A 52 55.80 -28.78 -2.73
C PRO A 52 54.48 -29.56 -2.54
N PRO A 53 54.42 -30.84 -2.96
CA PRO A 53 53.34 -31.73 -2.58
C PRO A 53 53.39 -31.98 -1.07
N LEU A 54 52.27 -32.36 -0.47
CA LEU A 54 52.10 -32.45 0.98
C LEU A 54 53.24 -33.21 1.70
N SER A 55 53.71 -34.34 1.15
CA SER A 55 54.79 -35.13 1.75
C SER A 55 56.17 -34.44 1.72
N VAL A 56 56.41 -33.54 0.77
CA VAL A 56 57.65 -32.75 0.71
C VAL A 56 57.51 -31.52 1.61
N TYR A 57 56.34 -30.88 1.61
CA TYR A 57 56.05 -29.72 2.46
C TYR A 57 56.15 -30.06 3.96
N LEU A 58 55.66 -31.23 4.37
CA LEU A 58 55.75 -31.72 5.76
C LEU A 58 57.16 -32.23 6.14
N GLY A 59 58.09 -32.32 5.18
CA GLY A 59 59.46 -32.80 5.40
C GLY A 59 59.62 -34.33 5.44
N ASP A 60 58.59 -35.11 5.08
CA ASP A 60 58.62 -36.57 5.09
C ASP A 60 59.52 -37.17 3.99
N LYS A 61 59.73 -36.43 2.89
CA LYS A 61 60.57 -36.80 1.75
C LYS A 61 61.26 -35.58 1.17
N SER A 62 62.48 -35.76 0.67
CA SER A 62 63.12 -34.75 -0.19
C SER A 62 62.48 -34.69 -1.58
N SER A 63 62.65 -33.58 -2.31
CA SER A 63 62.14 -33.40 -3.67
C SER A 63 62.61 -34.52 -4.62
N GLY A 64 63.87 -34.93 -4.52
CA GLY A 64 64.43 -36.04 -5.30
C GLY A 64 63.82 -37.41 -4.95
N GLU A 65 63.60 -37.70 -3.66
CA GLU A 65 62.94 -38.94 -3.23
C GLU A 65 61.47 -39.01 -3.66
N TYR A 66 60.77 -37.87 -3.67
CA TYR A 66 59.40 -37.80 -4.18
C TYR A 66 59.36 -38.10 -5.68
N LEU A 67 60.26 -37.51 -6.46
CA LEU A 67 60.33 -37.67 -7.92
C LEU A 67 60.87 -39.04 -8.38
N GLY A 68 61.51 -39.80 -7.48
CA GLY A 68 62.01 -41.15 -7.76
C GLY A 68 60.93 -42.17 -8.14
N LYS A 69 59.65 -41.89 -7.84
CA LYS A 69 58.51 -42.71 -8.27
C LYS A 69 57.95 -42.21 -9.60
N ASN A 70 57.83 -43.08 -10.61
CA ASN A 70 57.34 -42.69 -11.95
C ASN A 70 55.96 -42.03 -11.92
N SER A 71 55.05 -42.48 -11.05
CA SER A 71 53.73 -41.87 -10.87
C SER A 71 53.79 -40.42 -10.39
N ASN A 72 54.76 -40.10 -9.53
CA ASN A 72 54.95 -38.75 -9.00
C ASN A 72 55.62 -37.84 -10.04
N LEU A 73 56.50 -38.40 -10.86
CA LEU A 73 57.09 -37.70 -12.00
C LEU A 73 56.02 -37.32 -13.05
N VAL A 74 55.10 -38.25 -13.34
CA VAL A 74 53.95 -38.00 -14.22
C VAL A 74 53.01 -36.95 -13.64
N ALA A 75 52.70 -37.04 -12.34
CA ALA A 75 51.87 -36.05 -11.66
C ALA A 75 52.51 -34.64 -11.74
N THR A 76 53.79 -34.53 -11.40
CA THR A 76 54.54 -33.26 -11.45
C THR A 76 54.54 -32.66 -12.87
N LEU A 77 54.64 -33.48 -13.91
CA LEU A 77 54.60 -32.99 -15.30
C LEU A 77 53.22 -32.41 -15.66
N LYS A 78 52.13 -32.98 -15.14
CA LYS A 78 50.78 -32.44 -15.33
C LYS A 78 50.62 -31.09 -14.61
N GLU A 79 51.10 -30.99 -13.39
CA GLU A 79 51.08 -29.74 -12.61
C GLU A 79 51.90 -28.63 -13.30
N ILE A 80 53.02 -28.97 -13.93
CA ILE A 80 53.81 -28.03 -14.74
C ILE A 80 52.99 -27.43 -15.90
N ILE A 81 52.14 -28.23 -16.56
CA ILE A 81 51.26 -27.75 -17.63
C ILE A 81 50.20 -26.80 -17.06
N LEU A 82 49.61 -27.13 -15.91
CA LEU A 82 48.58 -26.33 -15.27
C LEU A 82 49.14 -25.02 -14.69
N LEU A 83 50.34 -25.06 -14.11
CA LEU A 83 51.07 -23.87 -13.68
C LEU A 83 51.32 -22.91 -14.84
N PHE A 84 51.73 -23.44 -16.00
CA PHE A 84 51.90 -22.63 -17.20
C PHE A 84 50.59 -22.00 -17.64
N LEU A 85 49.50 -22.77 -17.70
CA LEU A 85 48.17 -22.26 -18.04
C LEU A 85 47.68 -21.18 -17.08
N ALA A 86 47.94 -21.32 -15.77
CA ALA A 86 47.58 -20.33 -14.77
C ALA A 86 48.31 -18.99 -14.98
N ASN A 87 49.61 -19.03 -15.31
CA ASN A 87 50.42 -17.83 -15.59
C ASN A 87 50.06 -17.16 -16.92
N GLU A 88 49.60 -17.92 -17.91
CA GLU A 88 49.16 -17.40 -19.20
C GLU A 88 47.68 -16.93 -19.18
N ASN A 89 46.96 -17.06 -18.06
CA ASN A 89 45.56 -16.64 -17.92
C ASN A 89 45.45 -15.23 -17.31
N PRO A 90 45.12 -14.19 -18.10
CA PRO A 90 45.03 -12.83 -17.58
C PRO A 90 43.98 -12.66 -16.46
N ALA A 91 42.91 -13.45 -16.47
CA ALA A 91 41.87 -13.44 -15.44
C ALA A 91 42.38 -13.94 -14.07
N PHE A 92 43.55 -14.61 -14.00
CA PHE A 92 44.12 -15.08 -12.74
C PHE A 92 45.11 -14.08 -12.13
N ASN A 93 45.45 -12.98 -12.81
CA ASN A 93 46.50 -12.03 -12.40
C ASN A 93 46.39 -11.52 -10.95
N GLN A 94 45.17 -11.37 -10.42
CA GLN A 94 44.95 -10.94 -9.03
C GLN A 94 45.47 -11.94 -7.98
N PHE A 95 45.69 -13.19 -8.39
CA PHE A 95 46.12 -14.31 -7.54
C PHE A 95 47.55 -14.77 -7.87
N LYS A 96 48.31 -13.97 -8.64
CA LYS A 96 49.63 -14.36 -9.19
C LYS A 96 50.62 -14.86 -8.12
N GLU A 97 50.55 -14.33 -6.91
CA GLU A 97 51.39 -14.75 -5.78
C GLU A 97 51.28 -16.27 -5.48
N LEU A 98 50.14 -16.90 -5.79
CA LEU A 98 49.91 -18.33 -5.51
C LEU A 98 50.54 -19.26 -6.54
N PHE A 99 50.89 -18.78 -7.74
CA PHE A 99 51.32 -19.62 -8.86
C PHE A 99 52.43 -18.98 -9.71
N ASP A 100 53.19 -18.03 -9.17
CA ASP A 100 54.22 -17.33 -9.94
C ASP A 100 55.32 -18.27 -10.45
N ASP A 101 55.43 -18.41 -11.78
CA ASP A 101 56.44 -19.26 -12.42
C ASP A 101 57.74 -18.51 -12.79
N THR A 102 57.90 -17.25 -12.36
CA THR A 102 59.06 -16.40 -12.70
C THR A 102 60.40 -17.04 -12.32
N ASP A 103 60.48 -17.68 -11.15
CA ASP A 103 61.68 -18.38 -10.70
C ASP A 103 62.03 -19.57 -11.64
N LEU A 104 61.02 -20.35 -12.03
CA LEU A 104 61.21 -21.47 -12.95
C LEU A 104 61.64 -20.99 -14.35
N ARG A 105 61.03 -19.91 -14.86
CA ARG A 105 61.37 -19.33 -16.17
C ARG A 105 62.80 -18.80 -16.22
N ASN A 106 63.28 -18.17 -15.14
CA ASN A 106 64.60 -17.53 -15.12
C ASN A 106 65.73 -18.51 -14.78
N ASN A 107 65.46 -19.52 -13.97
CA ASN A 107 66.51 -20.36 -13.36
C ASN A 107 66.54 -21.81 -13.88
N THR A 108 65.65 -22.20 -14.79
CA THR A 108 65.57 -23.56 -15.35
C THR A 108 65.18 -23.58 -16.84
N ASP A 109 65.24 -24.75 -17.48
CA ASP A 109 64.78 -24.95 -18.86
C ASP A 109 63.25 -25.21 -18.95
N TYR A 110 62.46 -24.69 -17.99
CA TYR A 110 61.01 -24.88 -17.88
C TYR A 110 60.25 -24.57 -19.17
N LYS A 111 60.59 -23.46 -19.84
CA LYS A 111 59.91 -23.06 -21.09
C LYS A 111 60.16 -24.05 -22.23
N LEU A 112 61.35 -24.65 -22.30
CA LEU A 112 61.66 -25.68 -23.30
C LEU A 112 60.83 -26.95 -23.07
N ILE A 113 60.54 -27.31 -21.82
CA ILE A 113 59.63 -28.42 -21.51
C ILE A 113 58.22 -28.11 -22.01
N ILE A 114 57.70 -26.91 -21.73
CA ILE A 114 56.36 -26.50 -22.18
C ILE A 114 56.26 -26.49 -23.72
N ASP A 115 57.22 -25.88 -24.42
CA ASP A 115 57.22 -25.81 -25.88
C ASP A 115 57.29 -27.22 -26.50
N PHE A 116 58.10 -28.12 -25.91
CA PHE A 116 58.12 -29.52 -26.33
C PHE A 116 56.78 -30.21 -26.10
N LEU A 117 56.15 -30.02 -24.94
CA LEU A 117 54.86 -30.66 -24.61
C LEU A 117 53.77 -30.19 -25.56
N GLU A 118 53.73 -28.90 -25.88
CA GLU A 118 52.78 -28.35 -26.86
C GLU A 118 52.94 -29.02 -28.23
N ASP A 119 54.17 -29.16 -28.73
CA ASP A 119 54.44 -29.85 -29.99
C ASP A 119 54.21 -31.36 -29.93
N PHE A 120 54.51 -31.99 -28.81
CA PHE A 120 54.25 -33.42 -28.59
C PHE A 120 52.76 -33.70 -28.70
N PHE A 121 51.91 -32.94 -28.01
CA PHE A 121 50.46 -33.18 -28.00
C PHE A 121 49.77 -32.84 -29.33
N LYS A 122 50.39 -32.06 -30.23
CA LYS A 122 49.93 -31.95 -31.63
C LYS A 122 50.01 -33.27 -32.41
N THR A 123 50.91 -34.18 -32.02
CA THR A 123 51.07 -35.50 -32.66
C THR A 123 50.22 -36.60 -32.00
N GLN A 124 49.59 -36.29 -30.87
CA GLN A 124 48.77 -37.23 -30.11
C GLN A 124 47.30 -37.21 -30.57
N PRO A 125 46.49 -38.23 -30.23
CA PRO A 125 45.07 -38.24 -30.58
C PRO A 125 44.35 -36.99 -30.07
N THR A 126 43.45 -36.45 -30.89
CA THR A 126 42.61 -35.30 -30.56
C THR A 126 41.48 -35.65 -29.58
N PHE A 127 40.99 -34.65 -28.86
CA PHE A 127 40.05 -34.77 -27.76
C PHE A 127 39.13 -33.54 -27.64
N GLY A 128 38.02 -33.69 -26.91
CA GLY A 128 37.06 -32.61 -26.67
C GLY A 128 36.07 -32.34 -27.83
N PRO A 129 35.16 -31.36 -27.65
CA PRO A 129 33.99 -31.11 -28.49
C PRO A 129 34.30 -30.70 -29.93
N TYR A 130 35.46 -30.10 -30.15
CA TYR A 130 35.89 -29.62 -31.46
C TYR A 130 37.08 -30.41 -32.02
N ASN A 131 37.33 -31.61 -31.48
CA ASN A 131 38.42 -32.50 -31.91
C ASN A 131 39.80 -31.82 -31.94
N GLN A 132 40.17 -31.21 -30.81
CA GLN A 132 41.39 -30.40 -30.64
C GLN A 132 42.52 -31.21 -30.00
N ASN A 133 43.76 -30.74 -30.07
CA ASN A 133 44.81 -31.32 -29.22
C ASN A 133 44.63 -30.89 -27.75
N LEU A 134 45.29 -31.58 -26.82
CA LEU A 134 45.11 -31.36 -25.38
C LEU A 134 45.41 -29.90 -24.96
N PHE A 135 46.49 -29.30 -25.46
CA PHE A 135 46.86 -27.91 -25.15
C PHE A 135 45.82 -26.91 -25.70
N GLU A 136 45.39 -27.07 -26.95
CA GLU A 136 44.34 -26.24 -27.54
C GLU A 136 43.02 -26.30 -26.77
N LEU A 137 42.66 -27.49 -26.28
CA LEU A 137 41.48 -27.69 -25.46
C LEU A 137 41.63 -26.95 -24.12
N LEU A 138 42.74 -27.16 -23.39
CA LEU A 138 42.96 -26.51 -22.09
C LEU A 138 43.02 -24.97 -22.19
N PHE A 139 43.54 -24.42 -23.30
CA PHE A 139 43.56 -22.98 -23.56
C PHE A 139 42.21 -22.40 -24.03
N SER A 140 41.27 -23.24 -24.47
CA SER A 140 40.04 -22.75 -25.11
C SER A 140 39.17 -21.82 -24.23
N PRO A 141 39.04 -22.01 -22.89
CA PRO A 141 38.32 -21.07 -22.04
C PRO A 141 39.03 -19.71 -21.98
N ILE A 142 40.36 -19.73 -21.79
CA ILE A 142 41.20 -18.52 -21.72
C ILE A 142 41.06 -17.72 -23.01
N LYS A 143 41.12 -18.37 -24.18
CA LYS A 143 40.97 -17.71 -25.48
C LYS A 143 39.57 -17.11 -25.68
N ALA A 144 38.53 -17.77 -25.17
CA ALA A 144 37.15 -17.30 -25.32
C ALA A 144 36.82 -16.12 -24.39
N SER A 145 37.44 -16.04 -23.21
CA SER A 145 37.23 -14.95 -22.25
C SER A 145 38.49 -14.67 -21.44
N PRO A 146 39.49 -13.95 -22.02
CA PRO A 146 40.82 -13.81 -21.42
C PRO A 146 40.82 -13.10 -20.06
N ASN A 147 39.92 -12.13 -19.87
CA ASN A 147 39.89 -11.26 -18.69
C ASN A 147 38.70 -11.53 -17.76
N SER A 148 37.96 -12.63 -17.95
CA SER A 148 36.75 -12.92 -17.15
C SER A 148 36.69 -14.38 -16.71
N LEU A 149 36.72 -14.62 -15.40
CA LEU A 149 36.53 -15.94 -14.80
C LEU A 149 35.12 -16.48 -15.08
N GLU A 150 34.10 -15.62 -15.02
CA GLU A 150 32.71 -15.97 -15.35
C GLU A 150 32.61 -16.44 -16.81
N GLY A 151 33.17 -15.66 -17.75
CA GLY A 151 33.16 -15.99 -19.17
C GLY A 151 33.85 -17.32 -19.48
N GLN A 152 34.94 -17.64 -18.77
CA GLN A 152 35.63 -18.93 -18.88
C GLN A 152 34.76 -20.09 -18.38
N LEU A 153 34.10 -19.95 -17.23
CA LEU A 153 33.20 -20.97 -16.68
C LEU A 153 31.95 -21.17 -17.56
N LEU A 154 31.38 -20.09 -18.11
CA LEU A 154 30.26 -20.16 -19.05
C LEU A 154 30.65 -20.84 -20.36
N TYR A 155 31.86 -20.57 -20.87
CA TYR A 155 32.40 -21.25 -22.04
C TYR A 155 32.51 -22.76 -21.79
N ILE A 156 33.14 -23.16 -20.68
CA ILE A 156 33.26 -24.57 -20.28
C ILE A 156 31.88 -25.22 -20.20
N LYS A 157 30.93 -24.60 -19.47
CA LYS A 157 29.56 -25.10 -19.32
C LYS A 157 28.87 -25.32 -20.66
N LYS A 158 29.01 -24.38 -21.61
CA LYS A 158 28.32 -24.44 -22.90
C LYS A 158 28.97 -25.43 -23.86
N HIS A 159 30.29 -25.41 -23.95
CA HIS A 159 31.02 -26.07 -25.04
C HIS A 159 31.52 -27.45 -24.65
N TRP A 160 31.83 -27.70 -23.38
CA TRP A 160 32.33 -29.00 -22.93
C TRP A 160 31.19 -29.96 -22.52
N ASN A 161 29.92 -29.53 -22.69
CA ASN A 161 28.69 -30.21 -22.23
C ASN A 161 28.42 -31.59 -22.81
N ILE A 162 28.83 -31.82 -24.05
CA ILE A 162 28.42 -33.02 -24.78
C ILE A 162 29.42 -34.18 -24.59
N LEU A 163 30.69 -33.89 -24.29
CA LEU A 163 31.78 -34.89 -24.23
C LEU A 163 32.37 -35.11 -22.84
N LEU A 164 32.32 -34.10 -21.96
CA LEU A 164 32.97 -34.15 -20.66
C LEU A 164 31.97 -34.22 -19.50
N LEU A 165 30.72 -33.83 -19.74
CA LEU A 165 29.76 -33.42 -18.71
C LEU A 165 28.86 -34.50 -18.06
N PRO A 166 28.61 -35.71 -18.60
CA PRO A 166 27.86 -36.72 -17.83
C PRO A 166 28.53 -37.09 -16.48
N GLU A 167 29.86 -37.26 -16.49
CA GLU A 167 30.64 -37.61 -15.29
C GLU A 167 31.04 -36.37 -14.46
N LEU A 168 31.13 -35.19 -15.09
CA LEU A 168 31.34 -33.90 -14.42
C LEU A 168 30.05 -33.40 -13.71
N ILE A 169 28.87 -33.74 -14.24
CA ILE A 169 27.55 -33.54 -13.60
C ILE A 169 27.34 -34.53 -12.46
N ASP A 170 27.95 -35.70 -12.44
CA ASP A 170 27.91 -36.57 -11.24
C ASP A 170 28.91 -36.11 -10.16
N LYS A 171 30.00 -35.43 -10.53
CA LYS A 171 31.11 -35.09 -9.62
C LYS A 171 31.11 -33.61 -9.15
N PHE A 172 30.56 -32.67 -9.92
CA PHE A 172 30.55 -31.22 -9.64
C PHE A 172 29.25 -30.45 -10.06
N PRO A 173 28.05 -31.05 -10.09
CA PRO A 173 26.86 -30.41 -10.68
C PRO A 173 26.45 -29.13 -9.96
N GLU A 174 26.46 -29.16 -8.64
CA GLU A 174 25.99 -28.05 -7.79
C GLU A 174 27.07 -26.96 -7.67
N LYS A 175 28.35 -27.33 -7.56
CA LYS A 175 29.47 -26.38 -7.37
C LYS A 175 29.64 -25.39 -8.53
N LEU A 176 29.50 -25.84 -9.78
CA LEU A 176 29.60 -24.96 -10.95
C LEU A 176 28.43 -23.97 -11.04
N LEU A 177 27.22 -24.41 -10.73
CA LEU A 177 26.04 -23.56 -10.70
C LEU A 177 26.12 -22.54 -9.57
N ILE A 178 26.53 -22.98 -8.37
CA ILE A 178 26.75 -22.13 -7.19
C ILE A 178 27.81 -21.06 -7.47
N ALA A 179 28.94 -21.43 -8.07
CA ALA A 179 30.02 -20.48 -8.38
C ALA A 179 29.58 -19.43 -9.41
N LEU A 180 28.85 -19.85 -10.46
CA LEU A 180 28.29 -18.91 -11.45
C LEU A 180 27.24 -17.98 -10.82
N ASP A 181 26.37 -18.50 -9.95
CA ASP A 181 25.35 -17.72 -9.25
C ASP A 181 25.97 -16.70 -8.28
N PHE A 182 27.03 -17.09 -7.57
CA PHE A 182 27.78 -16.20 -6.68
C PHE A 182 28.40 -15.02 -7.46
N ILE A 183 29.14 -15.30 -8.54
CA ILE A 183 29.81 -14.27 -9.36
C ILE A 183 28.78 -13.34 -10.00
N LYS A 184 27.71 -13.91 -10.57
CA LYS A 184 26.64 -13.13 -11.20
C LYS A 184 25.96 -12.17 -10.23
N GLU A 185 25.76 -12.59 -8.98
CA GLU A 185 25.12 -11.75 -7.97
C GLU A 185 26.09 -10.73 -7.34
N GLU A 186 27.38 -11.04 -7.23
CA GLU A 186 28.43 -10.10 -6.81
C GLU A 186 28.63 -8.97 -7.84
N GLU A 187 28.60 -9.29 -9.14
CA GLU A 187 28.80 -8.31 -10.23
C GLU A 187 27.52 -7.50 -10.58
N LYS A 188 26.37 -7.88 -10.01
CA LYS A 188 25.07 -7.28 -10.31
C LYS A 188 24.98 -5.86 -9.77
N LYS A 189 25.11 -4.86 -10.65
CA LYS A 189 24.74 -3.47 -10.34
C LYS A 189 23.22 -3.37 -10.15
N ARG A 190 22.77 -3.42 -8.91
CA ARG A 190 21.35 -3.22 -8.55
C ARG A 190 21.06 -1.72 -8.52
N PRO A 191 20.19 -1.19 -9.39
CA PRO A 191 19.83 0.23 -9.34
C PRO A 191 19.15 0.53 -7.99
N GLY A 192 19.58 1.60 -7.34
CA GLY A 192 18.89 2.14 -6.16
C GLY A 192 17.62 2.85 -6.60
N GLY A 193 16.46 2.28 -6.29
CA GLY A 193 15.17 2.92 -6.50
C GLY A 193 14.01 1.91 -6.48
N PRO A 194 12.79 2.32 -6.09
CA PRO A 194 11.61 1.49 -6.21
C PRO A 194 11.39 1.17 -7.70
N GLY A 195 11.29 -0.12 -8.02
CA GLY A 195 11.01 -0.59 -9.38
C GLY A 195 9.66 -0.10 -9.91
N PRO A 196 9.37 -0.31 -11.21
CA PRO A 196 8.10 0.12 -11.80
C PRO A 196 6.91 -0.53 -11.08
N ILE A 197 5.88 0.26 -10.80
CA ILE A 197 4.63 -0.23 -10.19
C ILE A 197 3.91 -1.10 -11.22
N LEU A 198 3.81 -2.39 -10.93
CA LEU A 198 3.10 -3.35 -11.78
C LEU A 198 1.69 -3.56 -11.23
N VAL A 199 0.71 -3.73 -12.13
CA VAL A 199 -0.63 -4.19 -11.75
C VAL A 199 -0.50 -5.54 -11.07
N PRO A 200 -0.96 -5.71 -9.82
CA PRO A 200 -0.95 -6.99 -9.16
C PRO A 200 -1.62 -8.07 -10.00
N GLN A 201 -0.80 -9.04 -10.41
CA GLN A 201 -1.30 -10.28 -10.99
C GLN A 201 -1.60 -11.20 -9.82
N PHE A 202 -2.86 -11.18 -9.38
CA PHE A 202 -3.33 -12.09 -8.33
C PHE A 202 -3.33 -13.56 -8.79
N PHE A 203 -3.08 -13.82 -10.09
CA PHE A 203 -3.29 -15.12 -10.71
C PHE A 203 -2.13 -15.48 -11.64
N PRO A 204 -1.63 -16.73 -11.63
CA PRO A 204 -0.70 -17.20 -12.62
C PRO A 204 -1.38 -17.22 -14.00
N LYS A 205 -0.69 -16.75 -15.04
CA LYS A 205 -1.09 -17.03 -16.43
C LYS A 205 -1.01 -18.53 -16.64
N GLU A 206 -2.07 -19.12 -17.20
CA GLU A 206 -2.12 -20.54 -17.54
C GLU A 206 -0.83 -20.94 -18.27
N LYS A 207 -0.11 -21.92 -17.69
CA LYS A 207 1.09 -22.65 -18.17
C LYS A 207 2.50 -22.23 -17.71
N GLU A 208 2.69 -21.27 -16.80
CA GLU A 208 4.05 -21.00 -16.27
C GLU A 208 4.31 -21.42 -14.81
N SER A 209 3.29 -21.87 -14.07
CA SER A 209 3.50 -22.34 -12.70
C SER A 209 3.31 -23.86 -12.58
N GLU A 210 4.41 -24.60 -12.48
CA GLU A 210 4.44 -25.95 -11.87
C GLU A 210 4.11 -25.91 -10.36
N ASP A 211 3.63 -24.78 -9.83
CA ASP A 211 3.26 -24.57 -8.43
C ASP A 211 1.88 -25.17 -8.12
N LEU A 212 1.85 -26.49 -8.03
CA LEU A 212 0.75 -27.30 -7.46
C LEU A 212 0.59 -27.16 -5.94
N TYR A 213 1.24 -26.19 -5.30
CA TYR A 213 1.15 -25.99 -3.86
C TYR A 213 0.00 -25.04 -3.55
N PHE A 214 -1.19 -25.63 -3.37
CA PHE A 214 -2.44 -25.01 -2.90
C PHE A 214 -3.17 -24.16 -3.94
N ASP A 215 -4.11 -24.78 -4.66
CA ASP A 215 -5.18 -24.05 -5.35
C ASP A 215 -6.50 -24.08 -4.55
N GLU A 216 -6.45 -24.58 -3.32
CA GLU A 216 -7.59 -24.60 -2.41
C GLU A 216 -7.75 -23.27 -1.69
N GLU A 217 -8.99 -22.79 -1.66
CA GLU A 217 -9.40 -21.59 -0.92
C GLU A 217 -9.54 -21.90 0.57
N ARG A 218 -8.78 -21.19 1.42
CA ARG A 218 -8.66 -21.42 2.87
C ARG A 218 -8.75 -20.13 3.68
N PHE A 219 -9.72 -19.28 3.34
CA PHE A 219 -10.00 -18.05 4.09
C PHE A 219 -10.28 -18.35 5.56
N SER A 220 -9.71 -17.53 6.45
CA SER A 220 -10.08 -17.57 7.86
C SER A 220 -11.46 -16.95 8.09
N PRO A 221 -12.23 -17.46 9.05
CA PRO A 221 -13.49 -16.84 9.42
C PRO A 221 -13.25 -15.42 9.96
N ASP A 222 -14.13 -14.49 9.62
CA ASP A 222 -14.15 -13.16 10.24
C ASP A 222 -15.18 -13.14 11.36
N THR A 223 -14.84 -12.55 12.50
CA THR A 223 -15.84 -12.16 13.51
C THR A 223 -16.47 -10.83 13.13
N ASN A 224 -17.67 -10.54 13.67
CA ASN A 224 -18.49 -9.39 13.26
C ASN A 224 -17.80 -8.01 13.38
N TRP A 225 -16.77 -7.90 14.24
CA TRP A 225 -16.05 -6.64 14.43
C TRP A 225 -14.90 -6.44 13.44
N MET A 226 -14.29 -7.52 12.93
CA MET A 226 -13.06 -7.46 12.11
C MET A 226 -13.21 -6.69 10.79
N PRO A 227 -14.31 -6.83 10.01
CA PRO A 227 -14.51 -6.01 8.81
C PRO A 227 -14.68 -4.52 9.12
N ASN A 228 -15.16 -4.20 10.31
CA ASN A 228 -15.54 -2.83 10.70
C ASN A 228 -14.39 -2.04 11.33
N VAL A 229 -13.17 -2.57 11.32
CA VAL A 229 -12.02 -1.90 11.91
C VAL A 229 -11.67 -0.64 11.11
N VAL A 230 -11.58 0.48 11.83
CA VAL A 230 -11.06 1.77 11.41
C VAL A 230 -9.89 2.08 12.32
N MET A 231 -8.69 1.96 11.78
CA MET A 231 -7.45 1.99 12.53
C MET A 231 -6.70 3.29 12.32
N ILE A 232 -6.09 3.83 13.38
CA ILE A 232 -5.11 4.92 13.29
C ILE A 232 -3.76 4.44 13.82
N ALA A 233 -2.71 4.64 13.04
CA ALA A 233 -1.34 4.36 13.44
C ALA A 233 -0.78 5.52 14.27
N LYS A 234 -0.08 5.22 15.36
CA LYS A 234 0.61 6.21 16.19
C LYS A 234 2.02 5.73 16.53
N HIS A 235 3.04 6.44 16.07
CA HIS A 235 4.40 6.37 16.63
C HIS A 235 4.35 6.75 18.10
N THR A 236 4.49 5.77 18.99
CA THR A 236 4.13 5.90 20.42
C THR A 236 4.87 7.06 21.09
N TYR A 237 6.21 7.10 21.00
CA TYR A 237 7.02 8.15 21.64
C TYR A 237 6.73 9.55 21.11
N VAL A 238 6.63 9.68 19.79
CA VAL A 238 6.28 10.94 19.10
C VAL A 238 4.89 11.42 19.54
N TRP A 239 3.92 10.51 19.61
CA TRP A 239 2.56 10.82 20.02
C TRP A 239 2.49 11.27 21.48
N LEU A 240 3.17 10.58 22.40
CA LEU A 240 3.24 10.97 23.81
C LEU A 240 3.86 12.38 23.99
N TYR A 241 4.89 12.70 23.21
CA TYR A 241 5.45 14.06 23.18
C TYR A 241 4.44 15.10 22.68
N GLN A 242 3.75 14.83 21.58
CA GLN A 242 2.72 15.72 21.03
C GLN A 242 1.55 15.90 22.00
N LEU A 243 1.10 14.83 22.66
CA LEU A 243 0.08 14.91 23.71
C LEU A 243 0.56 15.75 24.89
N SER A 244 1.84 15.63 25.27
CA SER A 244 2.39 16.45 26.35
C SER A 244 2.27 17.94 26.04
N LYS A 245 2.51 18.33 24.79
CA LYS A 245 2.33 19.70 24.29
C LYS A 245 0.86 20.09 24.25
N LYS A 246 0.00 19.24 23.67
CA LYS A 246 -1.45 19.47 23.53
C LYS A 246 -2.15 19.69 24.88
N TYR A 247 -1.81 18.89 25.88
CA TYR A 247 -2.43 18.92 27.22
C TYR A 247 -1.62 19.73 28.25
N ASN A 248 -0.52 20.36 27.83
CA ASN A 248 0.35 21.17 28.66
C ASN A 248 0.77 20.49 29.98
N ARG A 249 1.07 19.19 29.92
CA ARG A 249 1.57 18.39 31.06
C ARG A 249 2.47 17.25 30.55
N PRO A 250 3.48 16.78 31.32
CA PRO A 250 4.28 15.65 30.90
C PRO A 250 3.45 14.36 30.75
N ILE A 251 3.47 13.78 29.56
CA ILE A 251 2.87 12.48 29.22
C ILE A 251 3.99 11.64 28.60
N THR A 252 4.50 10.69 29.37
CA THR A 252 5.69 9.89 29.04
C THR A 252 5.43 8.39 29.04
N ARG A 253 4.30 7.97 29.63
CA ARG A 253 3.88 6.57 29.77
C ARG A 253 2.51 6.32 29.14
N LEU A 254 2.22 5.07 28.82
CA LEU A 254 0.97 4.66 28.17
C LEU A 254 -0.28 4.92 29.04
N ASP A 255 -0.17 4.69 30.34
CA ASP A 255 -1.22 4.94 31.35
C ASP A 255 -1.53 6.43 31.53
N GLN A 256 -0.65 7.33 31.08
CA GLN A 256 -0.83 8.78 31.20
C GLN A 256 -1.62 9.40 30.04
N ILE A 257 -1.90 8.64 28.97
CA ILE A 257 -2.71 9.12 27.83
C ILE A 257 -4.09 9.53 28.35
N PRO A 258 -4.57 10.77 28.11
CA PRO A 258 -5.84 11.25 28.66
C PRO A 258 -7.04 10.50 28.09
N ASP A 259 -8.10 10.31 28.89
CA ASP A 259 -9.35 9.71 28.42
C ASP A 259 -10.04 10.59 27.37
N GLU A 260 -9.89 11.91 27.47
CA GLU A 260 -10.41 12.88 26.51
C GLU A 260 -9.82 12.65 25.11
N GLU A 261 -8.55 12.20 25.01
CA GLU A 261 -7.93 11.89 23.72
C GLU A 261 -8.56 10.63 23.10
N LEU A 262 -8.82 9.61 23.92
CA LEU A 262 -9.50 8.38 23.48
C LEU A 262 -10.95 8.68 23.06
N GLU A 263 -11.64 9.56 23.78
CA GLU A 263 -12.97 10.05 23.41
C GLU A 263 -12.96 10.81 22.09
N ILE A 264 -11.96 11.66 21.85
CA ILE A 264 -11.80 12.36 20.57
C ILE A 264 -11.67 11.33 19.43
N LEU A 265 -10.76 10.36 19.55
CA LEU A 265 -10.56 9.33 18.52
C LEU A 265 -11.83 8.49 18.27
N SER A 266 -12.50 8.07 19.34
CA SER A 266 -13.78 7.35 19.25
C SER A 266 -14.86 8.20 18.58
N SER A 267 -14.93 9.50 18.92
CA SER A 267 -15.88 10.45 18.33
C SER A 267 -15.63 10.72 16.84
N TRP A 268 -14.41 10.47 16.35
CA TRP A 268 -14.06 10.54 14.93
C TRP A 268 -14.40 9.25 14.17
N GLY A 269 -14.75 8.17 14.88
CA GLY A 269 -15.10 6.87 14.31
C GLY A 269 -13.96 5.86 14.30
N PHE A 270 -12.81 6.16 14.92
CA PHE A 270 -11.74 5.18 15.11
C PHE A 270 -12.12 4.18 16.19
N ASN A 271 -11.95 2.90 15.90
CA ASN A 271 -12.19 1.80 16.83
C ASN A 271 -10.96 0.89 16.99
N ALA A 272 -9.83 1.29 16.41
CA ALA A 272 -8.53 0.68 16.65
C ALA A 272 -7.39 1.71 16.64
N ILE A 273 -6.42 1.54 17.54
CA ILE A 273 -5.18 2.31 17.56
C ILE A 273 -4.01 1.33 17.46
N TRP A 274 -3.17 1.51 16.45
CA TRP A 274 -1.91 0.80 16.32
C TRP A 274 -0.78 1.59 16.97
N LEU A 275 -0.22 1.03 18.04
CA LEU A 275 0.89 1.63 18.77
C LEU A 275 2.21 1.06 18.25
N ILE A 276 2.98 1.91 17.55
CA ILE A 276 4.25 1.51 16.95
C ILE A 276 5.37 1.66 17.99
N GLY A 277 6.18 0.60 18.12
CA GLY A 277 7.43 0.62 18.88
C GLY A 277 7.27 0.67 20.40
N ILE A 278 6.32 -0.10 20.93
CA ILE A 278 6.07 -0.25 22.39
C ILE A 278 7.01 -1.24 23.08
N TRP A 279 7.64 -2.13 22.33
CA TRP A 279 8.48 -3.20 22.86
C TRP A 279 9.85 -2.69 23.32
N GLU A 280 10.50 -3.46 24.17
CA GLU A 280 11.87 -3.21 24.62
C GLU A 280 12.86 -3.25 23.45
N ARG A 281 13.61 -2.15 23.29
CA ARG A 281 14.47 -1.92 22.12
C ARG A 281 15.95 -2.09 22.45
N SER A 282 16.72 -2.50 21.44
CA SER A 282 18.14 -2.81 21.52
C SER A 282 19.05 -1.62 21.88
N PRO A 283 19.77 -1.66 23.01
CA PRO A 283 20.85 -0.71 23.27
C PRO A 283 21.92 -0.69 22.18
N ALA A 284 22.26 -1.86 21.60
CA ALA A 284 23.21 -1.95 20.50
C ALA A 284 22.72 -1.19 19.25
N SER A 285 21.45 -1.33 18.86
CA SER A 285 20.82 -0.54 17.77
C SER A 285 20.96 0.96 17.99
N ALA A 286 20.71 1.44 19.22
CA ALA A 286 20.89 2.85 19.55
C ALA A 286 22.34 3.31 19.40
N MET A 287 23.30 2.49 19.83
CA MET A 287 24.74 2.79 19.71
C MET A 287 25.17 2.88 18.24
N ILE A 288 24.71 1.95 17.40
CA ILE A 288 24.98 1.95 15.96
C ILE A 288 24.51 3.27 15.32
N LYS A 289 23.28 3.70 15.60
CA LYS A 289 22.72 4.94 15.04
C LYS A 289 23.50 6.19 15.45
N LYS A 290 23.99 6.22 16.71
CA LYS A 290 24.86 7.29 17.21
C LYS A 290 26.21 7.32 16.50
N LEU A 291 26.84 6.15 16.31
CA LEU A 291 28.10 6.02 15.57
C LEU A 291 27.96 6.43 14.10
N CYS A 292 26.79 6.20 13.50
CA CYS A 292 26.44 6.62 12.14
C CYS A 292 25.99 8.10 12.03
N GLY A 293 26.16 8.91 13.08
CA GLY A 293 25.99 10.36 13.04
C GLY A 293 24.63 10.90 13.52
N ASN A 294 23.77 10.08 14.14
CA ASN A 294 22.51 10.54 14.73
C ASN A 294 22.54 10.44 16.28
N PRO A 295 22.99 11.50 16.99
CA PRO A 295 23.15 11.45 18.45
C PRO A 295 21.81 11.40 19.22
N GLU A 296 20.73 11.91 18.62
CA GLU A 296 19.39 11.97 19.23
C GLU A 296 18.55 10.70 18.95
N ALA A 297 18.97 9.84 18.02
CA ALA A 297 18.26 8.61 17.69
C ALA A 297 18.19 7.64 18.89
N ILE A 298 16.99 7.08 19.10
CA ILE A 298 16.83 5.86 19.88
C ILE A 298 16.92 4.63 18.97
N ALA A 299 17.00 3.46 19.60
CA ALA A 299 16.97 2.18 18.90
C ALA A 299 15.76 2.07 17.97
N SER A 300 15.94 1.34 16.86
CA SER A 300 14.84 1.00 15.95
C SER A 300 13.70 0.32 16.70
N ALA A 301 12.46 0.71 16.42
CA ALA A 301 11.26 0.05 16.95
C ALA A 301 11.18 -1.46 16.60
N TYR A 302 11.88 -1.90 15.55
CA TYR A 302 11.90 -3.28 15.08
C TYR A 302 13.18 -4.05 15.45
N SER A 303 14.16 -3.39 16.08
CA SER A 303 15.28 -4.07 16.73
C SER A 303 14.91 -4.41 18.18
N ILE A 304 14.13 -5.49 18.32
CA ILE A 304 13.46 -5.89 19.57
C ILE A 304 14.37 -6.84 20.37
N VAL A 305 14.57 -6.51 21.66
CA VAL A 305 15.32 -7.37 22.60
C VAL A 305 14.45 -8.52 23.10
N ASP A 306 13.23 -8.19 23.52
CA ASP A 306 12.17 -9.12 23.91
C ASP A 306 10.80 -8.42 23.76
N TYR A 307 9.73 -9.21 23.65
CA TYR A 307 8.36 -8.71 23.51
C TYR A 307 7.75 -8.35 24.87
N VAL A 308 8.44 -7.49 25.59
CA VAL A 308 8.02 -6.87 26.86
C VAL A 308 7.82 -5.38 26.59
N VAL A 309 6.77 -4.78 27.15
CA VAL A 309 6.54 -3.35 26.98
C VAL A 309 7.68 -2.57 27.65
N ALA A 310 8.24 -1.59 26.94
CA ALA A 310 9.39 -0.82 27.41
C ALA A 310 9.13 -0.18 28.77
N LYS A 311 10.11 -0.28 29.69
CA LYS A 311 9.96 0.20 31.08
C LYS A 311 9.73 1.72 31.16
N ASP A 312 10.32 2.49 30.27
CA ASP A 312 10.14 3.95 30.22
C ASP A 312 8.75 4.36 29.68
N LEU A 313 8.08 3.48 28.93
CA LEU A 313 6.65 3.61 28.58
C LEU A 313 5.70 3.14 29.69
N GLY A 314 6.26 2.57 30.77
CA GLY A 314 5.54 2.14 31.96
C GLY A 314 5.30 0.64 32.11
N GLY A 315 5.85 -0.17 31.19
CA GLY A 315 5.77 -1.62 31.26
C GLY A 315 4.36 -2.18 31.00
N ASP A 316 4.21 -3.48 31.25
CA ASP A 316 2.98 -4.21 30.96
C ASP A 316 1.76 -3.66 31.73
N GLU A 317 1.95 -3.18 32.96
CA GLU A 317 0.89 -2.58 33.77
C GLU A 317 0.29 -1.32 33.10
N ALA A 318 1.13 -0.46 32.54
CA ALA A 318 0.68 0.75 31.85
C ALA A 318 -0.05 0.42 30.54
N PHE A 319 0.41 -0.61 29.84
CA PHE A 319 -0.25 -1.11 28.63
C PHE A 319 -1.63 -1.70 28.93
N ASP A 320 -1.74 -2.54 29.95
CA ASP A 320 -3.02 -3.17 30.32
C ASP A 320 -4.03 -2.12 30.81
N ASN A 321 -3.57 -1.10 31.56
CA ASN A 321 -4.40 0.04 31.94
C ASN A 321 -4.94 0.79 30.71
N LEU A 322 -4.07 1.19 29.78
CA LEU A 322 -4.48 1.89 28.55
C LEU A 322 -5.44 1.04 27.73
N LYS A 323 -5.15 -0.25 27.57
CA LYS A 323 -5.98 -1.20 26.82
C LYS A 323 -7.39 -1.28 27.41
N GLN A 324 -7.52 -1.34 28.73
CA GLN A 324 -8.83 -1.36 29.38
C GLN A 324 -9.61 -0.06 29.12
N ARG A 325 -9.00 1.10 29.35
CA ARG A 325 -9.64 2.41 29.10
C ARG A 325 -10.01 2.61 27.64
N ALA A 326 -9.15 2.20 26.71
CA ALA A 326 -9.44 2.23 25.28
C ALA A 326 -10.63 1.35 24.92
N LEU A 327 -10.71 0.14 25.48
CA LEU A 327 -11.82 -0.78 25.24
C LEU A 327 -13.16 -0.22 25.75
N GLU A 328 -13.17 0.47 26.89
CA GLU A 328 -14.34 1.18 27.42
C GLU A 328 -14.86 2.28 26.46
N LYS A 329 -13.98 2.80 25.58
CA LYS A 329 -14.32 3.75 24.50
C LYS A 329 -14.51 3.07 23.14
N ASN A 330 -14.64 1.74 23.11
CA ASN A 330 -14.76 0.91 21.91
C ASN A 330 -13.54 0.98 20.98
N ILE A 331 -12.35 1.17 21.54
CA ILE A 331 -11.08 1.19 20.82
C ILE A 331 -10.25 -0.04 21.17
N ARG A 332 -9.86 -0.79 20.16
CA ARG A 332 -8.93 -1.92 20.28
C ARG A 332 -7.49 -1.45 20.09
N ILE A 333 -6.58 -2.01 20.88
CA ILE A 333 -5.14 -1.78 20.68
C ILE A 333 -4.63 -2.79 19.65
N ALA A 334 -3.82 -2.31 18.71
CA ALA A 334 -3.04 -3.10 17.78
C ALA A 334 -1.54 -2.92 18.08
N VAL A 335 -0.78 -4.00 17.91
CA VAL A 335 0.67 -4.03 18.17
C VAL A 335 1.41 -4.70 17.02
N ASP A 336 2.69 -4.35 16.87
CA ASP A 336 3.59 -4.99 15.91
C ASP A 336 4.14 -6.32 16.43
N ILE A 337 4.35 -7.26 15.52
CA ILE A 337 5.23 -8.40 15.72
C ILE A 337 6.19 -8.48 14.54
N VAL A 338 7.48 -8.63 14.85
CA VAL A 338 8.58 -8.83 13.91
C VAL A 338 9.09 -10.27 14.06
N PRO A 339 8.53 -11.24 13.30
CA PRO A 339 8.84 -12.65 13.50
C PRO A 339 10.10 -13.11 12.75
N ASN A 340 10.58 -12.33 11.78
CA ASN A 340 11.67 -12.75 10.90
C ASN A 340 13.05 -12.73 11.59
N HIS A 341 13.29 -11.73 12.44
CA HIS A 341 14.57 -11.48 13.08
C HIS A 341 14.37 -10.92 14.50
N THR A 342 15.45 -10.85 15.28
CA THR A 342 15.48 -10.14 16.56
C THR A 342 16.55 -9.06 16.53
N ALA A 343 16.71 -8.26 17.59
CA ALA A 343 17.92 -7.46 17.78
C ALA A 343 19.20 -8.33 17.81
N ILE A 344 20.35 -7.74 17.50
CA ILE A 344 21.67 -8.40 17.59
C ILE A 344 22.07 -8.74 19.04
N ASP A 345 21.53 -8.02 20.02
CA ASP A 345 21.72 -8.21 21.46
C ASP A 345 20.44 -8.74 22.14
N SER A 346 19.59 -9.43 21.38
CA SER A 346 18.33 -9.98 21.90
C SER A 346 18.53 -11.07 22.94
N ARG A 347 17.47 -11.34 23.70
CA ARG A 347 17.44 -12.47 24.63
C ARG A 347 17.70 -13.81 23.94
N TRP A 348 17.20 -13.99 22.72
CA TRP A 348 17.41 -15.22 21.96
C TRP A 348 18.85 -15.37 21.46
N ILE A 349 19.56 -14.27 21.15
CA ILE A 349 21.00 -14.35 20.85
C ILE A 349 21.79 -14.85 22.06
N LYS A 350 21.44 -14.35 23.25
CA LYS A 350 22.09 -14.77 24.51
C LYS A 350 21.81 -16.23 24.86
N GLU A 351 20.54 -16.64 24.83
CA GLU A 351 20.11 -17.97 25.30
C GLU A 351 20.31 -19.06 24.23
N HIS A 352 20.20 -18.70 22.95
CA HIS A 352 20.14 -19.63 21.82
C HIS A 352 20.86 -19.08 20.57
N PRO A 353 22.18 -18.81 20.62
CA PRO A 353 22.92 -18.29 19.46
C PRO A 353 22.85 -19.24 18.24
N ASP A 354 22.63 -20.54 18.45
CA ASP A 354 22.49 -21.53 17.37
C ASP A 354 21.14 -21.47 16.63
N TRP A 355 20.19 -20.62 17.05
CA TRP A 355 18.91 -20.43 16.36
C TRP A 355 18.99 -19.50 15.15
N PHE A 356 20.12 -18.86 14.91
CA PHE A 356 20.30 -17.84 13.87
C PHE A 356 21.01 -18.41 12.64
N ILE A 357 20.82 -17.77 11.49
CA ILE A 357 21.60 -18.11 10.29
C ILE A 357 23.02 -17.57 10.48
N GLN A 358 24.00 -18.47 10.38
CA GLN A 358 25.38 -18.14 10.74
C GLN A 358 26.42 -19.01 10.01
N THR A 359 27.67 -18.57 10.05
CA THR A 359 28.87 -19.25 9.53
C THR A 359 30.01 -19.20 10.54
N ASP A 360 30.95 -20.15 10.45
CA ASP A 360 32.13 -20.19 11.33
C ASP A 360 33.26 -19.25 10.87
N SER A 361 33.24 -18.81 9.60
CA SER A 361 34.19 -17.86 9.01
C SER A 361 33.48 -16.67 8.37
N PRO A 362 34.14 -15.51 8.21
CA PRO A 362 33.56 -14.37 7.50
C PRO A 362 33.15 -14.78 6.07
N PRO A 363 31.99 -14.34 5.57
CA PRO A 363 31.55 -14.67 4.22
C PRO A 363 32.38 -13.99 3.13
N PHE A 364 33.06 -12.89 3.47
CA PHE A 364 33.93 -12.16 2.56
C PHE A 364 35.30 -11.95 3.21
N PHE A 365 36.36 -12.24 2.46
CA PHE A 365 37.75 -12.12 2.93
C PHE A 365 38.12 -10.69 3.38
N ARG A 366 37.47 -9.67 2.83
CA ARG A 366 37.74 -8.26 3.14
C ARG A 366 37.14 -7.79 4.46
N TYR A 367 36.27 -8.59 5.09
CA TYR A 367 35.66 -8.22 6.35
C TYR A 367 36.67 -8.28 7.49
N SER A 368 36.60 -7.31 8.40
CA SER A 368 37.66 -7.03 9.38
C SER A 368 37.15 -6.79 10.80
N PHE A 369 35.94 -6.25 10.98
CA PHE A 369 35.26 -6.10 12.28
C PHE A 369 36.11 -5.42 13.38
N ASN A 370 36.83 -4.34 13.07
CA ASN A 370 37.65 -3.61 14.03
C ASN A 370 36.88 -2.54 14.83
N GLY A 371 35.59 -2.37 14.56
CA GLY A 371 34.71 -1.46 15.27
C GLY A 371 34.58 -1.73 16.79
N PRO A 372 33.85 -0.86 17.52
CA PRO A 372 33.64 -1.04 18.96
C PRO A 372 32.76 -2.25 19.26
N ASN A 373 32.93 -2.86 20.44
CA ASN A 373 31.98 -3.84 20.96
C ASN A 373 30.64 -3.15 21.25
N LEU A 374 29.57 -3.67 20.64
CA LEU A 374 28.21 -3.15 20.77
C LEU A 374 27.39 -3.85 21.87
N SER A 375 27.86 -5.00 22.37
CA SER A 375 27.22 -5.73 23.46
C SER A 375 27.52 -5.09 24.81
N LEU A 376 26.47 -4.88 25.61
CA LEU A 376 26.58 -4.52 27.04
C LEU A 376 26.64 -5.76 27.95
N ASP A 377 26.45 -6.95 27.41
CA ASP A 377 26.42 -8.19 28.18
C ASP A 377 27.84 -8.69 28.51
N PRO A 378 28.12 -9.11 29.75
CA PRO A 378 29.44 -9.60 30.13
C PRO A 378 29.80 -10.98 29.56
N ASP A 379 28.86 -11.73 28.97
CA ASP A 379 29.09 -13.09 28.47
C ASP A 379 29.51 -13.13 26.99
N PHE A 380 29.23 -12.09 26.20
CA PHE A 380 29.52 -12.07 24.75
C PHE A 380 29.83 -10.67 24.20
N GLU A 381 30.54 -10.63 23.08
CA GLU A 381 30.87 -9.41 22.34
C GLU A 381 30.23 -9.42 20.95
N ILE A 382 29.87 -8.24 20.45
CA ILE A 382 29.27 -8.04 19.13
C ILE A 382 30.04 -6.96 18.38
N TYR A 383 30.46 -7.27 17.15
CA TYR A 383 31.15 -6.34 16.27
C TYR A 383 30.50 -6.32 14.89
N ILE A 384 30.21 -5.13 14.37
CA ILE A 384 29.71 -4.94 13.00
C ILE A 384 30.89 -4.66 12.08
N GLU A 385 30.76 -5.06 10.82
CA GLU A 385 31.77 -4.85 9.78
C GLU A 385 32.04 -3.35 9.54
N ASP A 386 33.32 -2.99 9.44
CA ASP A 386 33.81 -1.60 9.46
C ASP A 386 33.22 -0.76 8.31
N ASN A 387 33.09 -1.37 7.13
CA ASN A 387 32.58 -0.72 5.92
C ASN A 387 31.09 -0.32 6.01
N TYR A 388 30.38 -0.80 7.04
CA TYR A 388 29.02 -0.38 7.34
C TYR A 388 28.95 1.10 7.74
N TYR A 389 29.84 1.54 8.64
CA TYR A 389 29.81 2.91 9.17
C TYR A 389 30.08 3.96 8.07
N THR A 390 30.86 3.58 7.07
CA THR A 390 31.16 4.40 5.88
C THR A 390 30.15 4.21 4.75
N ARG A 391 29.19 3.29 4.89
CA ARG A 391 28.19 2.89 3.86
C ARG A 391 28.82 2.48 2.52
N THR A 392 30.02 1.92 2.57
CA THR A 392 30.77 1.43 1.39
C THR A 392 30.48 -0.04 1.09
N ASP A 393 29.92 -0.77 2.05
CA ASP A 393 29.48 -2.17 1.91
C ASP A 393 28.15 -2.38 2.66
N ALA A 394 27.40 -3.41 2.26
CA ALA A 394 26.14 -3.78 2.90
C ALA A 394 26.31 -4.44 4.29
N ALA A 395 27.50 -4.97 4.59
CA ALA A 395 27.83 -5.66 5.84
C ALA A 395 26.80 -6.75 6.17
N VAL A 396 26.86 -7.90 5.50
CA VAL A 396 25.78 -8.91 5.58
C VAL A 396 25.74 -9.74 6.87
N VAL A 397 26.81 -9.70 7.67
CA VAL A 397 26.94 -10.41 8.96
C VAL A 397 27.54 -9.50 10.02
N PHE A 398 27.31 -9.83 11.29
CA PHE A 398 28.08 -9.34 12.43
C PHE A 398 28.88 -10.48 13.07
N LYS A 399 30.00 -10.13 13.69
CA LYS A 399 30.85 -11.05 14.44
C LYS A 399 30.33 -11.14 15.88
N PHE A 400 30.05 -12.35 16.32
CA PHE A 400 29.62 -12.69 17.67
C PHE A 400 30.71 -13.52 18.35
N VAL A 401 31.16 -13.09 19.53
CA VAL A 401 32.20 -13.78 20.30
C VAL A 401 31.66 -14.17 21.66
N GLU A 402 31.52 -15.47 21.91
CA GLU A 402 31.22 -15.97 23.25
C GLU A 402 32.48 -15.90 24.11
N ARG A 403 32.47 -15.12 25.20
CA ARG A 403 33.65 -14.97 26.06
C ARG A 403 33.99 -16.25 26.82
N ARG A 404 32.98 -17.03 27.21
CA ARG A 404 33.17 -18.24 28.04
C ARG A 404 33.83 -19.39 27.27
N THR A 405 33.54 -19.50 25.98
CA THR A 405 34.03 -20.59 25.11
C THR A 405 35.10 -20.12 24.12
N SER A 406 35.31 -18.80 24.01
CA SER A 406 36.08 -18.15 22.95
C SER A 406 35.59 -18.51 21.54
N ARG A 407 34.36 -19.01 21.42
CA ARG A 407 33.78 -19.38 20.13
C ARG A 407 33.38 -18.12 19.38
N VAL A 408 33.88 -18.01 18.15
CA VAL A 408 33.52 -16.94 17.21
C VAL A 408 32.51 -17.50 16.22
N ARG A 409 31.44 -16.74 15.97
CA ARG A 409 30.46 -17.01 14.91
C ARG A 409 30.19 -15.73 14.14
N TYR A 410 29.80 -15.87 12.88
CA TYR A 410 29.37 -14.75 12.03
C TYR A 410 27.89 -14.92 11.72
N ILE A 411 27.06 -14.07 12.31
CA ILE A 411 25.59 -14.20 12.26
C ILE A 411 25.06 -13.21 11.23
N TYR A 412 24.15 -13.67 10.37
CA TYR A 412 23.55 -12.83 9.33
C TYR A 412 22.56 -11.83 9.91
N HIS A 413 22.60 -10.61 9.35
CA HIS A 413 21.58 -9.60 9.61
C HIS A 413 20.26 -9.96 8.94
N GLY A 414 19.14 -9.49 9.49
CA GLY A 414 17.84 -9.60 8.83
C GLY A 414 17.87 -8.93 7.46
N ASN A 415 17.20 -9.52 6.48
CA ASN A 415 17.19 -9.01 5.10
C ASN A 415 15.85 -9.37 4.44
N ASP A 416 15.42 -8.56 3.48
CA ASP A 416 14.24 -8.75 2.65
C ASP A 416 14.58 -9.02 1.16
N GLY A 417 15.86 -9.11 0.81
CA GLY A 417 16.37 -9.26 -0.55
C GLY A 417 16.75 -7.94 -1.23
N THR A 418 16.62 -6.80 -0.55
CA THR A 418 17.16 -5.52 -1.00
C THR A 418 18.68 -5.45 -0.84
N SER A 419 19.32 -4.40 -1.37
CA SER A 419 20.78 -4.27 -1.35
C SER A 419 21.37 -4.02 0.03
N THR A 420 20.57 -3.63 1.03
CA THR A 420 21.07 -3.26 2.36
C THR A 420 20.30 -4.06 3.42
N PRO A 421 20.95 -4.96 4.17
CA PRO A 421 20.30 -5.67 5.27
C PRO A 421 19.94 -4.71 6.42
N TRP A 422 19.12 -5.17 7.36
CA TRP A 422 18.86 -4.48 8.61
C TRP A 422 19.98 -4.78 9.61
N ASN A 423 21.07 -4.00 9.53
CA ASN A 423 22.33 -4.25 10.25
C ASN A 423 22.27 -4.20 11.80
N ASP A 424 21.15 -3.80 12.38
CA ASP A 424 20.91 -3.84 13.83
C ASP A 424 20.04 -5.03 14.27
N THR A 425 19.88 -6.02 13.38
CA THR A 425 19.07 -7.23 13.60
C THR A 425 19.85 -8.51 13.31
N ALA A 426 19.36 -9.64 13.83
CA ALA A 426 19.90 -10.98 13.63
C ALA A 426 18.83 -11.92 13.07
N GLN A 427 19.13 -12.58 11.94
CA GLN A 427 18.20 -13.41 11.20
C GLN A 427 18.00 -14.79 11.83
N LEU A 428 16.75 -15.15 12.13
CA LEU A 428 16.40 -16.47 12.64
C LEU A 428 16.45 -17.55 11.57
N ASN A 429 16.82 -18.77 11.95
CA ASN A 429 16.88 -19.93 11.08
C ASN A 429 15.60 -20.77 11.17
N PHE A 430 14.64 -20.47 10.29
CA PHE A 430 13.38 -21.18 10.16
C PHE A 430 13.50 -22.60 9.57
N LEU A 431 14.70 -23.10 9.22
CA LEU A 431 14.86 -24.55 8.95
C LEU A 431 14.74 -25.38 10.24
N LEU A 432 15.00 -24.78 11.39
CA LEU A 432 14.93 -25.43 12.69
C LEU A 432 13.47 -25.49 13.20
N PRO A 433 12.90 -26.69 13.43
CA PRO A 433 11.52 -26.83 13.91
C PRO A 433 11.26 -26.13 15.25
N GLN A 434 12.24 -26.15 16.16
CA GLN A 434 12.15 -25.49 17.47
C GLN A 434 12.05 -23.96 17.36
N VAL A 435 12.71 -23.36 16.36
CA VAL A 435 12.63 -21.91 16.12
C VAL A 435 11.23 -21.55 15.64
N ARG A 436 10.69 -22.30 14.68
CA ARG A 436 9.31 -22.09 14.19
C ARG A 436 8.29 -22.19 15.32
N GLU A 437 8.40 -23.20 16.18
CA GLU A 437 7.49 -23.37 17.32
C GLU A 437 7.66 -22.24 18.35
N ALA A 438 8.89 -21.79 18.64
CA ALA A 438 9.13 -20.68 19.57
C ALA A 438 8.50 -19.37 19.06
N VAL A 439 8.66 -19.06 17.77
CA VAL A 439 8.05 -17.87 17.16
C VAL A 439 6.52 -17.98 17.16
N ILE A 440 5.95 -19.14 16.80
CA ILE A 440 4.49 -19.36 16.84
C ILE A 440 3.94 -19.14 18.25
N LYS A 441 4.58 -19.72 19.28
CA LYS A 441 4.17 -19.53 20.68
C LYS A 441 4.22 -18.07 21.09
N LYS A 442 5.26 -17.34 20.67
CA LYS A 442 5.38 -15.91 20.98
C LYS A 442 4.28 -15.09 20.29
N ILE A 443 3.95 -15.39 19.04
CA ILE A 443 2.81 -14.77 18.34
C ILE A 443 1.51 -15.01 19.11
N ILE A 444 1.26 -16.25 19.55
CA ILE A 444 0.03 -16.61 20.29
C ILE A 444 -0.01 -15.93 21.66
N GLU A 445 1.12 -15.83 22.36
CA GLU A 445 1.24 -15.11 23.63
C GLU A 445 0.82 -13.64 23.46
N ILE A 446 1.33 -12.98 22.42
CA ILE A 446 0.98 -11.58 22.11
C ILE A 446 -0.48 -11.47 21.64
N ALA A 447 -0.98 -12.46 20.89
CA ALA A 447 -2.38 -12.52 20.41
C ALA A 447 -3.37 -12.58 21.58
N ARG A 448 -3.02 -13.27 22.67
CA ARG A 448 -3.82 -13.27 23.90
C ARG A 448 -3.82 -11.92 24.61
N ARG A 449 -2.79 -11.09 24.38
CA ARG A 449 -2.64 -9.76 24.98
C ARG A 449 -3.22 -8.64 24.12
N SER A 450 -3.32 -8.81 22.80
CA SER A 450 -3.80 -7.77 21.86
C SER A 450 -4.83 -8.35 20.88
N SER A 451 -5.95 -7.65 20.69
CA SER A 451 -7.00 -8.08 19.74
C SER A 451 -6.57 -7.95 18.27
N ILE A 452 -5.56 -7.14 17.98
CA ILE A 452 -5.07 -6.89 16.63
C ILE A 452 -3.55 -7.02 16.62
N ILE A 453 -3.01 -7.77 15.66
CA ILE A 453 -1.57 -7.94 15.45
C ILE A 453 -1.24 -7.55 14.02
N ARG A 454 -0.29 -6.63 13.88
CA ARG A 454 0.38 -6.32 12.61
C ARG A 454 1.67 -7.14 12.54
N LEU A 455 1.77 -7.98 11.52
CA LEU A 455 2.93 -8.83 11.23
C LEU A 455 3.83 -8.12 10.23
N ASP A 456 5.02 -7.71 10.69
CA ASP A 456 6.03 -7.01 9.90
C ASP A 456 6.70 -7.94 8.89
N ALA A 457 6.98 -7.42 7.69
CA ALA A 457 7.68 -8.06 6.59
C ALA A 457 7.22 -9.51 6.35
N ALA A 458 5.92 -9.76 6.42
CA ALA A 458 5.37 -11.12 6.49
C ALA A 458 5.74 -11.95 5.24
N MET A 459 5.91 -11.30 4.08
CA MET A 459 6.33 -11.96 2.83
C MET A 459 7.65 -12.72 2.97
N THR A 460 8.60 -12.22 3.79
CA THR A 460 9.95 -12.81 3.97
C THR A 460 9.92 -14.22 4.55
N LEU A 461 8.88 -14.55 5.34
CA LEU A 461 8.72 -15.86 5.98
C LEU A 461 7.82 -16.83 5.20
N THR A 462 7.30 -16.43 4.04
CA THR A 462 6.67 -17.40 3.16
C THR A 462 7.70 -18.41 2.70
N LYS A 463 7.36 -19.70 2.70
CA LYS A 463 8.30 -20.78 2.43
C LYS A 463 9.12 -20.58 1.15
N ARG A 464 8.47 -20.08 0.08
CA ARG A 464 9.11 -19.76 -1.20
C ARG A 464 10.15 -18.64 -1.09
N HIS A 465 9.80 -17.53 -0.44
CA HIS A 465 10.71 -16.38 -0.33
C HIS A 465 11.85 -16.68 0.62
N TYR A 466 11.55 -17.37 1.73
CA TYR A 466 12.56 -17.79 2.68
C TYR A 466 13.60 -18.71 2.02
N GLN A 467 13.17 -19.66 1.18
CA GLN A 467 14.08 -20.47 0.37
C GLN A 467 14.90 -19.59 -0.58
N ARG A 468 14.24 -18.78 -1.43
CA ARG A 468 14.92 -17.93 -2.42
C ARG A 468 15.99 -17.03 -1.80
N LEU A 469 15.70 -16.48 -0.62
CA LEU A 469 16.55 -15.50 0.05
C LEU A 469 17.74 -16.17 0.77
N TRP A 470 17.49 -17.21 1.57
CA TRP A 470 18.47 -17.77 2.51
C TRP A 470 19.12 -19.08 2.06
N PHE A 471 18.44 -19.84 1.19
CA PHE A 471 18.82 -21.17 0.71
C PHE A 471 18.43 -21.33 -0.77
N PRO A 472 18.99 -20.48 -1.67
CA PRO A 472 18.57 -20.43 -3.08
C PRO A 472 18.73 -21.79 -3.77
N GLU A 473 17.97 -22.04 -4.84
CA GLU A 473 18.17 -23.26 -5.64
C GLU A 473 19.45 -23.13 -6.49
N PRO A 474 20.25 -24.21 -6.61
CA PRO A 474 21.44 -24.19 -7.46
C PRO A 474 21.12 -23.80 -8.91
N GLY A 475 21.78 -22.78 -9.44
CA GLY A 475 21.67 -22.33 -10.84
C GLY A 475 20.56 -21.31 -11.11
N LYS A 476 19.84 -20.86 -10.07
CA LYS A 476 18.79 -19.82 -10.18
C LYS A 476 19.24 -18.45 -9.65
N GLY A 477 20.43 -18.34 -9.06
CA GLY A 477 20.90 -17.13 -8.36
C GLY A 477 20.23 -16.94 -7.00
N GLY A 478 20.81 -16.09 -6.15
CA GLY A 478 20.29 -15.74 -4.83
C GLY A 478 20.25 -14.23 -4.59
N ASP A 479 19.36 -13.76 -3.72
CA ASP A 479 19.24 -12.32 -3.40
C ASP A 479 20.41 -11.83 -2.52
N ILE A 480 21.07 -12.73 -1.78
CA ILE A 480 22.24 -12.47 -0.92
C ILE A 480 23.43 -13.29 -1.44
N PRO A 481 24.49 -12.67 -2.00
CA PRO A 481 25.58 -13.39 -2.69
C PRO A 481 26.23 -14.51 -1.85
N SER A 482 26.55 -14.23 -0.58
CA SER A 482 27.18 -15.22 0.30
C SER A 482 26.28 -16.39 0.73
N ARG A 483 24.99 -16.36 0.37
CA ARG A 483 24.07 -17.48 0.62
C ARG A 483 24.04 -18.51 -0.50
N SER A 484 24.59 -18.20 -1.68
CA SER A 484 24.68 -19.15 -2.80
C SER A 484 25.44 -20.43 -2.44
N GLU A 485 26.45 -20.34 -1.56
CA GLU A 485 27.19 -21.51 -1.04
C GLU A 485 26.33 -22.48 -0.23
N TYR A 486 25.21 -22.00 0.32
CA TYR A 486 24.25 -22.77 1.11
C TYR A 486 23.01 -23.15 0.30
N SER A 487 23.13 -23.17 -1.03
CA SER A 487 22.03 -23.52 -1.93
C SER A 487 21.46 -24.91 -1.62
N MET A 488 20.15 -25.06 -1.81
CA MET A 488 19.43 -26.28 -1.48
C MET A 488 18.35 -26.53 -2.51
N ASN A 489 18.26 -27.76 -3.01
CA ASN A 489 17.19 -28.11 -3.93
C ASN A 489 15.83 -28.15 -3.20
N ARG A 490 14.74 -28.01 -3.96
CA ARG A 490 13.38 -27.90 -3.41
C ARG A 490 12.97 -29.11 -2.55
N ALA A 491 13.43 -30.32 -2.89
CA ALA A 491 13.09 -31.53 -2.13
C ALA A 491 13.78 -31.56 -0.76
N GLN A 492 15.07 -31.21 -0.70
CA GLN A 492 15.83 -31.08 0.54
C GLN A 492 15.24 -29.99 1.43
N PHE A 493 14.93 -28.82 0.86
CA PHE A 493 14.35 -27.70 1.61
C PHE A 493 12.97 -28.07 2.18
N ASN A 494 12.11 -28.70 1.36
CA ASN A 494 10.80 -29.17 1.80
C ASN A 494 10.89 -30.22 2.92
N LYS A 495 11.97 -30.99 3.02
CA LYS A 495 12.15 -31.93 4.13
C LYS A 495 12.39 -31.22 5.47
N LEU A 496 13.12 -30.10 5.46
CA LEU A 496 13.47 -29.33 6.66
C LEU A 496 12.38 -28.29 7.03
N PHE A 497 11.70 -27.76 6.03
CA PHE A 497 10.60 -26.81 6.14
C PHE A 497 9.33 -27.40 5.49
N PRO A 498 8.67 -28.40 6.10
CA PRO A 498 7.61 -29.17 5.45
C PRO A 498 6.33 -28.37 5.19
N LYS A 499 5.89 -27.59 6.17
CA LYS A 499 4.64 -26.84 6.13
C LYS A 499 4.89 -25.36 5.87
N GLU A 500 3.86 -24.65 5.44
CA GLU A 500 3.91 -23.21 5.28
C GLU A 500 3.72 -22.53 6.64
N PHE A 501 4.70 -21.71 7.05
CA PHE A 501 4.77 -21.16 8.42
C PHE A 501 3.52 -20.36 8.78
N TRP A 502 3.10 -19.47 7.89
CA TRP A 502 1.93 -18.63 8.13
C TRP A 502 0.62 -19.41 8.18
N ARG A 503 0.52 -20.50 7.43
CA ARG A 503 -0.65 -21.38 7.50
C ARG A 503 -0.76 -22.00 8.88
N GLU A 504 0.36 -22.45 9.45
CA GLU A 504 0.41 -22.97 10.82
C GLU A 504 0.07 -21.89 11.85
N VAL A 505 0.61 -20.67 11.71
CA VAL A 505 0.27 -19.54 12.59
C VAL A 505 -1.23 -19.27 12.59
N VAL A 506 -1.85 -19.16 11.41
CA VAL A 506 -3.28 -18.85 11.28
C VAL A 506 -4.14 -19.98 11.89
N GLU A 507 -3.82 -21.25 11.62
CA GLU A 507 -4.55 -22.39 12.21
C GLU A 507 -4.44 -22.42 13.74
N ARG A 508 -3.24 -22.17 14.27
CA ARG A 508 -3.00 -22.16 15.71
C ARG A 508 -3.69 -20.97 16.37
N VAL A 509 -3.63 -19.77 15.80
CA VAL A 509 -4.33 -18.59 16.31
C VAL A 509 -5.85 -18.80 16.33
N ALA A 510 -6.43 -19.40 15.28
CA ALA A 510 -7.85 -19.69 15.22
C ALA A 510 -8.33 -20.63 16.36
N ILE A 511 -7.45 -21.47 16.92
CA ILE A 511 -7.75 -22.39 18.01
C ILE A 511 -7.38 -21.79 19.38
N GLU A 512 -6.20 -21.20 19.47
CA GLU A 512 -5.57 -20.79 20.75
C GLU A 512 -5.80 -19.33 21.14
N ALA A 513 -6.20 -18.49 20.19
CA ALA A 513 -6.49 -17.06 20.35
C ALA A 513 -7.53 -16.57 19.31
N PRO A 514 -8.75 -17.15 19.26
CA PRO A 514 -9.71 -16.95 18.17
C PRO A 514 -10.24 -15.52 18.00
N ASP A 515 -10.17 -14.67 19.02
CA ASP A 515 -10.58 -13.25 18.95
C ASP A 515 -9.42 -12.31 18.54
N THR A 516 -8.57 -12.78 17.63
CA THR A 516 -7.38 -12.04 17.15
C THR A 516 -7.48 -11.76 15.67
N LEU A 517 -7.32 -10.49 15.30
CA LEU A 517 -7.20 -10.04 13.92
C LEU A 517 -5.72 -9.98 13.51
N LEU A 518 -5.35 -10.76 12.49
CA LEU A 518 -3.99 -10.78 11.95
C LEU A 518 -3.89 -9.94 10.67
N LEU A 519 -3.01 -8.94 10.67
CA LEU A 519 -2.72 -8.06 9.53
C LEU A 519 -1.32 -8.39 9.02
N ALA A 520 -1.20 -8.94 7.81
CA ALA A 520 0.08 -9.11 7.16
C ALA A 520 0.48 -7.83 6.43
N GLU A 521 1.65 -7.30 6.77
CA GLU A 521 2.37 -6.46 5.83
C GLU A 521 3.07 -7.37 4.81
N ALA A 522 2.47 -7.49 3.63
CA ALA A 522 3.04 -8.22 2.51
C ALA A 522 2.89 -7.39 1.24
N PHE A 523 3.94 -7.38 0.43
CA PHE A 523 3.99 -6.70 -0.86
C PHE A 523 4.32 -7.72 -1.96
N TRP A 524 4.45 -7.24 -3.21
CA TRP A 524 4.92 -8.01 -4.37
C TRP A 524 3.89 -8.93 -5.01
N LEU A 525 2.64 -8.47 -5.11
CA LEU A 525 1.55 -9.18 -5.81
C LEU A 525 1.18 -10.52 -5.13
N MET A 526 1.51 -10.67 -3.84
CA MET A 526 1.23 -11.85 -3.03
C MET A 526 -0.04 -11.73 -2.18
N GLU A 527 -0.76 -10.62 -2.26
CA GLU A 527 -1.87 -10.31 -1.37
C GLU A 527 -2.94 -11.40 -1.46
N GLY A 528 -3.26 -11.84 -2.69
CA GLY A 528 -4.15 -12.97 -2.94
C GLY A 528 -3.68 -14.27 -2.28
N TYR A 529 -2.38 -14.57 -2.36
CA TYR A 529 -1.79 -15.75 -1.72
C TYR A 529 -1.92 -15.72 -0.18
N PHE A 530 -1.64 -14.56 0.43
CA PHE A 530 -1.75 -14.39 1.89
C PHE A 530 -3.18 -14.60 2.39
N VAL A 531 -4.18 -14.07 1.70
CA VAL A 531 -5.56 -14.12 2.19
C VAL A 531 -6.26 -15.42 1.80
N ARG A 532 -6.09 -15.87 0.54
CA ARG A 532 -6.78 -17.04 0.00
C ARG A 532 -6.14 -18.35 0.45
N ASN A 533 -4.82 -18.46 0.34
CA ASN A 533 -4.11 -19.73 0.55
C ASN A 533 -3.63 -19.86 1.99
N LEU A 534 -2.99 -18.81 2.53
CA LEU A 534 -2.47 -18.82 3.90
C LEU A 534 -3.55 -18.56 4.95
N GLY A 535 -4.67 -17.93 4.56
CA GLY A 535 -5.80 -17.62 5.43
C GLY A 535 -5.56 -16.41 6.32
N MET A 536 -4.64 -15.51 5.97
CA MET A 536 -4.44 -14.27 6.73
C MET A 536 -5.73 -13.44 6.74
N HIS A 537 -6.09 -12.88 7.89
CA HIS A 537 -7.33 -12.12 8.00
C HIS A 537 -7.29 -10.86 7.15
N ARG A 538 -6.18 -10.12 7.20
CA ARG A 538 -5.98 -8.88 6.44
C ARG A 538 -4.58 -8.83 5.82
N VAL A 539 -4.44 -8.14 4.69
CA VAL A 539 -3.17 -7.88 4.02
C VAL A 539 -3.13 -6.46 3.48
N TYR A 540 -1.96 -5.84 3.48
CA TYR A 540 -1.78 -4.47 2.98
C TYR A 540 -2.10 -4.37 1.48
N ASN A 541 -2.75 -3.27 1.08
CA ASN A 541 -3.03 -2.96 -0.32
C ASN A 541 -2.26 -1.71 -0.75
N SER A 542 -0.98 -1.88 -1.09
CA SER A 542 -0.15 -0.77 -1.58
C SER A 542 -0.60 -0.24 -2.95
N ALA A 543 -1.36 -1.03 -3.72
CA ALA A 543 -1.90 -0.59 -5.01
C ALA A 543 -2.90 0.57 -4.83
N PHE A 544 -3.72 0.55 -3.77
CA PHE A 544 -4.62 1.65 -3.42
C PHE A 544 -3.86 2.97 -3.32
N MET A 545 -2.82 3.02 -2.48
CA MET A 545 -2.04 4.25 -2.26
C MET A 545 -1.31 4.68 -3.53
N ASN A 546 -0.51 3.77 -4.11
CA ASN A 546 0.41 4.11 -5.18
C ASN A 546 -0.31 4.50 -6.47
N MET A 547 -1.34 3.75 -6.86
CA MET A 547 -2.06 4.04 -8.11
C MET A 547 -2.91 5.31 -8.00
N LEU A 548 -3.59 5.53 -6.86
CA LEU A 548 -4.40 6.74 -6.68
C LEU A 548 -3.54 8.00 -6.54
N LYS A 549 -2.37 7.90 -5.90
CA LYS A 549 -1.39 9.00 -5.83
C LYS A 549 -0.95 9.43 -7.22
N MET A 550 -0.55 8.45 -8.04
CA MET A 550 -0.03 8.65 -9.40
C MET A 550 -1.13 8.84 -10.46
N GLU A 551 -2.41 8.86 -10.07
CA GLU A 551 -3.58 8.92 -10.97
C GLU A 551 -3.60 7.81 -12.04
N GLN A 552 -3.05 6.65 -11.70
CA GLN A 552 -3.14 5.41 -12.47
C GLN A 552 -4.53 4.77 -12.28
N ASN A 553 -5.57 5.55 -12.58
CA ASN A 553 -6.96 5.19 -12.26
C ASN A 553 -7.43 3.96 -13.04
N LYS A 554 -7.00 3.85 -14.31
CA LYS A 554 -7.29 2.70 -15.17
C LYS A 554 -6.71 1.41 -14.61
N GLU A 555 -5.47 1.45 -14.15
CA GLU A 555 -4.77 0.32 -13.54
C GLU A 555 -5.48 -0.12 -12.26
N TYR A 556 -5.90 0.84 -11.41
CA TYR A 556 -6.63 0.52 -10.19
C TYR A 556 -8.04 -0.01 -10.45
N HIS A 557 -8.76 0.52 -11.45
CA HIS A 557 -10.01 -0.08 -11.93
C HIS A 557 -9.79 -1.52 -12.41
N GLN A 558 -8.72 -1.79 -13.16
CA GLN A 558 -8.42 -3.15 -13.59
C GLN A 558 -8.17 -4.09 -12.41
N VAL A 559 -7.48 -3.63 -11.37
CA VAL A 559 -7.32 -4.38 -10.11
C VAL A 559 -8.67 -4.75 -9.50
N LEU A 560 -9.58 -3.78 -9.36
CA LEU A 560 -10.92 -4.03 -8.80
C LEU A 560 -11.72 -5.01 -9.66
N LYS A 561 -11.75 -4.81 -10.99
CA LYS A 561 -12.46 -5.69 -11.94
C LYS A 561 -11.92 -7.13 -11.86
N ASN A 562 -10.60 -7.30 -11.89
CA ASN A 562 -9.96 -8.61 -11.80
C ASN A 562 -10.33 -9.34 -10.49
N ILE A 563 -10.35 -8.62 -9.36
CA ILE A 563 -10.72 -9.21 -8.07
C ILE A 563 -12.19 -9.59 -8.05
N LEU A 564 -13.08 -8.70 -8.49
CA LEU A 564 -14.52 -8.96 -8.51
C LEU A 564 -14.87 -10.14 -9.42
N GLU A 565 -14.25 -10.26 -10.58
CA GLU A 565 -14.44 -11.37 -11.52
C GLU A 565 -13.93 -12.70 -10.99
N PHE A 566 -12.89 -12.67 -10.16
CA PHE A 566 -12.31 -13.87 -9.56
C PHE A 566 -13.02 -14.27 -8.27
N ASN A 567 -12.87 -13.46 -7.21
CA ASN A 567 -13.47 -13.69 -5.90
C ASN A 567 -13.58 -12.35 -5.12
N PRO A 568 -14.80 -11.77 -5.02
CA PRO A 568 -15.04 -10.52 -4.29
C PRO A 568 -14.61 -10.54 -2.81
N GLU A 569 -14.52 -11.71 -2.17
CA GLU A 569 -14.11 -11.84 -0.76
C GLU A 569 -12.71 -11.28 -0.49
N ILE A 570 -11.84 -11.23 -1.50
CA ILE A 570 -10.49 -10.65 -1.38
C ILE A 570 -10.55 -9.17 -1.01
N LEU A 571 -11.52 -8.39 -1.52
CA LEU A 571 -11.64 -6.96 -1.20
C LEU A 571 -11.85 -6.70 0.30
N ARG A 572 -12.61 -7.57 0.98
CA ARG A 572 -12.82 -7.50 2.44
C ARG A 572 -11.54 -7.77 3.24
N ARG A 573 -10.50 -8.31 2.60
CA ARG A 573 -9.24 -8.68 3.24
C ARG A 573 -8.16 -7.62 3.10
N PHE A 574 -8.38 -6.56 2.33
CA PHE A 574 -7.39 -5.50 2.18
C PHE A 574 -7.37 -4.54 3.37
N VAL A 575 -6.17 -4.10 3.73
CA VAL A 575 -5.93 -2.89 4.50
C VAL A 575 -5.63 -1.78 3.49
N ASN A 576 -6.61 -0.91 3.27
CA ASN A 576 -6.42 0.28 2.45
C ASN A 576 -5.86 1.41 3.33
N PHE A 577 -4.94 2.18 2.78
CA PHE A 577 -4.32 3.33 3.45
C PHE A 577 -3.85 4.36 2.42
N MET A 578 -3.77 5.62 2.84
CA MET A 578 -3.15 6.70 2.04
C MET A 578 -1.67 6.88 2.37
N SER A 579 -1.24 6.40 3.53
CA SER A 579 0.15 6.44 3.97
C SER A 579 0.32 5.38 5.06
N ASN A 580 1.55 4.88 5.21
CA ASN A 580 1.96 4.02 6.32
C ASN A 580 3.27 4.59 6.90
N PRO A 581 3.78 4.06 8.02
CA PRO A 581 5.01 4.57 8.67
C PRO A 581 6.25 4.61 7.75
N ASP A 582 6.33 3.72 6.77
CA ASP A 582 7.48 3.58 5.88
C ASP A 582 7.38 4.47 4.63
N GLU A 583 6.25 5.13 4.42
CA GLU A 583 5.95 5.98 3.25
C GLU A 583 5.97 7.47 3.61
N LEU A 584 5.93 8.33 2.59
CA LEU A 584 5.71 9.77 2.82
C LEU A 584 4.33 10.00 3.45
N THR A 585 4.19 11.10 4.20
CA THR A 585 2.92 11.47 4.83
C THR A 585 1.82 11.67 3.78
N ALA A 586 0.57 11.48 4.18
CA ALA A 586 -0.56 11.57 3.25
C ALA A 586 -0.67 12.95 2.58
N ILE A 587 -0.30 14.04 3.28
CA ILE A 587 -0.28 15.39 2.70
C ILE A 587 0.83 15.55 1.65
N GLU A 588 2.03 15.07 1.92
CA GLU A 588 3.13 15.16 0.95
C GLU A 588 2.84 14.31 -0.31
N GLN A 589 1.98 13.29 -0.19
CA GLN A 589 1.58 12.45 -1.32
C GLN A 589 0.36 12.96 -2.09
N PHE A 590 -0.67 13.49 -1.42
CA PHE A 590 -1.97 13.81 -2.04
C PHE A 590 -2.35 15.29 -1.97
N GLY A 591 -1.55 16.13 -1.30
CA GLY A 591 -1.92 17.50 -0.96
C GLY A 591 -2.92 17.55 0.20
N LYS A 592 -3.64 18.68 0.33
CA LYS A 592 -4.55 18.95 1.45
C LYS A 592 -5.98 19.35 1.05
N ASP A 593 -6.27 19.37 -0.25
CA ASP A 593 -7.56 19.79 -0.80
C ASP A 593 -8.31 18.62 -1.44
N ASP A 594 -9.12 18.87 -2.47
CA ASP A 594 -10.15 17.94 -2.95
C ASP A 594 -9.61 16.56 -3.38
N LYS A 595 -8.36 16.47 -3.90
CA LYS A 595 -7.72 15.17 -4.21
C LYS A 595 -7.50 14.33 -2.96
N TYR A 596 -7.00 14.93 -1.88
CA TYR A 596 -6.79 14.26 -0.61
C TYR A 596 -8.13 13.73 -0.06
N PHE A 597 -9.16 14.58 0.00
CA PHE A 597 -10.44 14.18 0.55
C PHE A 597 -11.17 13.17 -0.34
N GLY A 598 -11.07 13.28 -1.66
CA GLY A 598 -11.64 12.30 -2.58
C GLY A 598 -11.04 10.90 -2.42
N VAL A 599 -9.72 10.81 -2.27
CA VAL A 599 -9.05 9.53 -1.94
C VAL A 599 -9.40 9.06 -0.53
N CYS A 600 -9.54 9.97 0.44
CA CYS A 600 -9.96 9.65 1.80
C CYS A 600 -11.42 9.12 1.84
N VAL A 601 -12.30 9.61 0.97
CA VAL A 601 -13.65 9.08 0.77
C VAL A 601 -13.58 7.65 0.26
N LEU A 602 -12.76 7.36 -0.76
CA LEU A 602 -12.53 5.99 -1.22
C LEU A 602 -12.02 5.10 -0.08
N LEU A 603 -11.06 5.58 0.70
CA LEU A 603 -10.49 4.87 1.85
C LEU A 603 -11.56 4.52 2.89
N ALA A 604 -12.48 5.44 3.18
CA ALA A 604 -13.56 5.24 4.16
C ALA A 604 -14.69 4.32 3.66
N THR A 605 -14.90 4.24 2.34
CA THR A 605 -16.09 3.63 1.74
C THR A 605 -15.83 2.36 0.93
N MET A 606 -14.57 2.02 0.66
CA MET A 606 -14.19 0.72 0.08
C MET A 606 -14.33 -0.42 1.10
N PRO A 607 -14.55 -1.68 0.67
CA PRO A 607 -14.50 -2.85 1.55
C PRO A 607 -13.12 -3.06 2.19
N GLY A 608 -13.09 -3.80 3.30
CA GLY A 608 -11.85 -4.16 4.01
C GLY A 608 -11.57 -3.37 5.28
N LEU A 609 -10.30 -3.23 5.66
CA LEU A 609 -9.88 -2.43 6.80
C LEU A 609 -9.39 -1.07 6.30
N CYS A 610 -9.81 -0.01 6.98
CA CYS A 610 -9.40 1.36 6.69
C CYS A 610 -8.34 1.79 7.71
N MET A 611 -7.15 2.20 7.25
CA MET A 611 -6.05 2.64 8.11
C MET A 611 -5.61 4.09 7.79
N PHE A 612 -5.50 4.90 8.84
CA PHE A 612 -4.96 6.26 8.82
C PHE A 612 -3.55 6.29 9.42
N ALA A 613 -2.66 7.06 8.82
CA ALA A 613 -1.30 7.26 9.32
C ALA A 613 -1.25 8.22 10.52
N HIS A 614 -0.13 8.18 11.24
CA HIS A 614 0.14 9.15 12.30
C HIS A 614 0.16 10.57 11.71
N GLY A 615 -0.57 11.51 12.33
CA GLY A 615 -0.58 12.91 11.91
C GLY A 615 -1.42 13.21 10.67
N GLN A 616 -2.09 12.21 10.08
CA GLN A 616 -2.85 12.38 8.85
C GLN A 616 -4.04 13.35 9.00
N ILE A 617 -4.71 13.34 10.16
CA ILE A 617 -5.87 14.21 10.43
C ILE A 617 -5.41 15.64 10.74
N GLU A 618 -4.33 15.75 11.51
CA GLU A 618 -3.71 17.00 11.93
C GLU A 618 -2.92 17.68 10.81
N GLY A 619 -2.53 16.91 9.79
CA GLY A 619 -1.80 17.39 8.63
C GLY A 619 -0.30 17.56 8.84
N PHE A 620 0.30 16.72 9.67
CA PHE A 620 1.75 16.70 9.87
C PHE A 620 2.48 16.20 8.61
N ARG A 621 3.57 16.87 8.27
CA ARG A 621 4.39 16.59 7.09
C ARG A 621 5.62 15.78 7.44
N GLU A 622 6.12 15.86 8.67
CA GLU A 622 7.29 15.12 9.10
C GLU A 622 7.03 13.62 9.06
N LYS A 623 7.88 12.89 8.31
CA LYS A 623 7.88 11.43 8.29
C LYS A 623 8.74 10.92 9.44
N TYR A 624 8.16 10.09 10.30
CA TYR A 624 8.87 9.53 11.45
C TYR A 624 9.48 8.16 11.13
N GLY A 625 10.80 8.09 11.18
CA GLY A 625 11.53 6.82 11.19
C GLY A 625 11.33 6.05 12.51
N MET A 626 11.76 4.80 12.54
CA MET A 626 11.56 3.91 13.69
C MET A 626 12.41 4.31 14.93
N GLU A 627 13.39 5.19 14.77
CA GLU A 627 14.26 5.79 15.81
C GLU A 627 13.74 7.08 16.46
N TYR A 628 12.58 7.59 16.04
CA TYR A 628 12.14 8.90 16.54
C TYR A 628 11.60 8.78 17.97
N ARG A 629 12.15 9.62 18.87
CA ARG A 629 11.64 9.79 20.25
C ARG A 629 10.66 10.96 20.37
N ARG A 630 10.78 11.94 19.49
CA ARG A 630 9.97 13.17 19.43
C ARG A 630 9.96 13.66 17.97
N PRO A 631 8.98 14.47 17.56
CA PRO A 631 9.09 15.19 16.30
C PRO A 631 10.27 16.18 16.38
N TYR A 632 10.99 16.34 15.26
CA TYR A 632 12.01 17.39 15.15
C TYR A 632 11.40 18.69 14.66
N TRP A 633 10.27 18.63 13.96
CA TRP A 633 9.54 19.79 13.50
C TRP A 633 8.47 20.18 14.53
N ASP A 634 8.35 21.48 14.82
CA ASP A 634 7.29 22.02 15.67
C ASP A 634 6.07 22.36 14.81
N GLU A 635 5.38 21.32 14.34
CA GLU A 635 4.22 21.45 13.46
C GLU A 635 2.95 21.78 14.24
N ILE A 636 2.20 22.77 13.75
CA ILE A 636 0.89 23.16 14.30
C ILE A 636 -0.19 22.44 13.49
N PRO A 637 -1.18 21.77 14.12
CA PRO A 637 -2.27 21.13 13.41
C PRO A 637 -3.03 22.08 12.48
N ASP A 638 -3.35 21.63 11.26
CA ASP A 638 -4.12 22.40 10.28
C ASP A 638 -5.63 22.30 10.59
N GLU A 639 -6.17 23.35 11.21
CA GLU A 639 -7.59 23.42 11.58
C GLU A 639 -8.55 23.33 10.37
N TYR A 640 -8.15 23.81 9.19
CA TYR A 640 -8.97 23.68 7.99
C TYR A 640 -9.09 22.20 7.61
N LEU A 641 -7.97 21.46 7.63
CA LEU A 641 -7.96 20.04 7.33
C LEU A 641 -8.76 19.23 8.37
N ILE A 642 -8.59 19.52 9.66
CA ILE A 642 -9.33 18.86 10.75
C ILE A 642 -10.84 19.07 10.59
N ASN A 643 -11.27 20.31 10.33
CA ASN A 643 -12.69 20.63 10.21
C ASN A 643 -13.31 19.99 8.96
N ARG A 644 -12.59 19.94 7.83
CA ARG A 644 -13.05 19.16 6.66
C ARG A 644 -13.16 17.66 6.94
N HIS A 645 -12.24 17.05 7.71
CA HIS A 645 -12.42 15.65 8.13
C HIS A 645 -13.68 15.44 8.97
N LYS A 646 -13.99 16.37 9.89
CA LYS A 646 -15.21 16.34 10.70
C LYS A 646 -16.47 16.38 9.84
N ASP A 647 -16.50 17.28 8.87
CA ASP A 647 -17.68 17.52 8.04
C ASP A 647 -17.90 16.42 6.99
N GLU A 648 -16.81 15.85 6.47
CA GLU A 648 -16.85 15.01 5.27
C GLU A 648 -16.55 13.53 5.54
N ILE A 649 -15.59 13.21 6.41
CA ILE A 649 -15.03 11.85 6.55
C ILE A 649 -15.56 11.11 7.79
N PHE A 650 -15.58 11.74 8.96
CA PHE A 650 -15.88 11.04 10.23
C PHE A 650 -17.28 10.41 10.27
N PHE A 651 -18.26 11.01 9.58
CA PHE A 651 -19.58 10.39 9.41
C PHE A 651 -19.50 9.04 8.67
N LEU A 652 -18.66 8.96 7.62
CA LEU A 652 -18.46 7.74 6.84
C LEU A 652 -17.77 6.66 7.67
N LEU A 653 -16.78 7.04 8.50
CA LEU A 653 -16.09 6.12 9.41
C LEU A 653 -17.07 5.51 10.43
N LYS A 654 -17.99 6.32 10.98
CA LYS A 654 -19.05 5.81 11.88
C LYS A 654 -20.03 4.87 11.19
N LYS A 655 -20.19 4.99 9.88
CA LYS A 655 -20.99 4.08 9.04
C LYS A 655 -20.16 2.97 8.39
N ARG A 656 -18.99 2.62 8.94
CA ARG A 656 -18.12 1.58 8.39
C ARG A 656 -18.85 0.25 8.11
N TYR A 657 -19.83 -0.10 8.94
CA TYR A 657 -20.68 -1.29 8.77
C TYR A 657 -21.42 -1.37 7.43
N LEU A 658 -21.72 -0.22 6.81
CA LEU A 658 -22.38 -0.15 5.50
C LEU A 658 -21.43 -0.41 4.33
N PHE A 659 -20.13 -0.24 4.56
CA PHE A 659 -19.10 -0.21 3.52
C PHE A 659 -18.10 -1.36 3.61
N SER A 660 -17.97 -2.01 4.76
CA SER A 660 -16.91 -3.00 5.03
C SER A 660 -17.12 -4.34 4.35
N GLY A 661 -18.37 -4.71 4.08
CA GLY A 661 -18.76 -5.95 3.44
C GLY A 661 -18.74 -5.90 1.91
N VAL A 662 -18.70 -7.08 1.29
CA VAL A 662 -18.67 -7.26 -0.17
C VAL A 662 -19.94 -7.88 -0.76
N GLU A 663 -20.86 -8.34 0.10
CA GLU A 663 -22.06 -9.09 -0.32
C GLU A 663 -22.92 -8.33 -1.34
N ASN A 664 -23.09 -7.03 -1.12
CA ASN A 664 -23.82 -6.14 -2.01
C ASN A 664 -22.96 -5.00 -2.55
N PHE A 665 -21.65 -5.22 -2.63
CA PHE A 665 -20.72 -4.25 -3.17
C PHE A 665 -20.62 -4.39 -4.69
N TYR A 666 -21.01 -3.36 -5.42
CA TYR A 666 -20.98 -3.36 -6.88
C TYR A 666 -20.24 -2.13 -7.41
N VAL A 667 -19.26 -2.35 -8.28
CA VAL A 667 -18.56 -1.28 -9.02
C VAL A 667 -19.25 -1.10 -10.37
N TYR A 668 -19.42 0.15 -10.80
CA TYR A 668 -20.09 0.52 -12.05
C TYR A 668 -19.12 1.22 -13.00
N ASP A 669 -19.22 0.89 -14.29
CA ASP A 669 -18.53 1.66 -15.32
C ASP A 669 -19.26 3.01 -15.50
N PHE A 670 -18.50 4.10 -15.48
CA PHE A 670 -19.00 5.44 -15.80
C PHE A 670 -18.88 5.66 -17.31
N TYR A 671 -20.01 5.75 -18.00
CA TYR A 671 -20.05 5.99 -19.44
C TYR A 671 -20.17 7.48 -19.74
N ASP A 672 -19.23 8.02 -20.51
CA ASP A 672 -19.30 9.40 -21.01
C ASP A 672 -20.42 9.57 -22.06
N GLU A 673 -20.60 10.80 -22.54
CA GLU A 673 -21.60 11.15 -23.56
C GLU A 673 -21.36 10.42 -24.91
N HIS A 674 -20.18 9.84 -25.12
CA HIS A 674 -19.82 9.05 -26.31
C HIS A 674 -19.93 7.54 -26.08
N GLY A 675 -20.39 7.09 -24.91
CA GLY A 675 -20.52 5.68 -24.55
C GLY A 675 -19.19 4.99 -24.23
N ARG A 676 -18.12 5.74 -23.96
CA ARG A 676 -16.82 5.20 -23.54
C ARG A 676 -16.73 5.18 -22.02
N VAL A 677 -16.02 4.20 -21.47
CA VAL A 677 -15.76 4.13 -20.04
C VAL A 677 -14.73 5.19 -19.65
N ASN A 678 -15.10 6.11 -18.77
CA ASN A 678 -14.17 7.05 -18.16
C ASN A 678 -13.53 6.42 -16.93
N GLU A 679 -12.30 5.93 -17.11
CA GLU A 679 -11.53 5.26 -16.05
C GLU A 679 -11.13 6.18 -14.89
N ASN A 680 -11.36 7.49 -14.97
CA ASN A 680 -11.08 8.42 -13.87
C ASN A 680 -12.18 8.48 -12.82
N VAL A 681 -13.38 7.97 -13.14
CA VAL A 681 -14.53 8.03 -12.24
C VAL A 681 -14.75 6.67 -11.58
N PHE A 682 -14.49 6.61 -10.28
CA PHE A 682 -14.81 5.48 -9.44
C PHE A 682 -16.28 5.60 -9.01
N ALA A 683 -17.10 4.60 -9.35
CA ALA A 683 -18.50 4.55 -8.92
C ALA A 683 -18.84 3.18 -8.35
N PHE A 684 -19.37 3.14 -7.13
CA PHE A 684 -19.78 1.88 -6.51
C PHE A 684 -20.93 2.07 -5.51
N SER A 685 -21.71 1.01 -5.32
CA SER A 685 -22.78 0.94 -4.33
C SER A 685 -22.47 -0.11 -3.29
N ASN A 686 -23.05 0.08 -2.10
CA ASN A 686 -23.15 -0.95 -1.08
C ASN A 686 -24.46 -0.81 -0.32
N ARG A 687 -24.91 -1.90 0.30
CA ARG A 687 -26.11 -1.88 1.14
C ARG A 687 -26.01 -2.88 2.29
N LEU A 688 -26.66 -2.53 3.40
CA LEU A 688 -26.88 -3.42 4.53
C LEU A 688 -28.32 -3.22 5.03
N GLY A 689 -29.13 -4.28 4.94
CA GLY A 689 -30.56 -4.19 5.21
C GLY A 689 -31.24 -3.18 4.27
N SER A 690 -31.92 -2.19 4.84
CA SER A 690 -32.57 -1.09 4.10
C SER A 690 -31.66 0.12 3.88
N GLU A 691 -30.48 0.17 4.51
CA GLU A 691 -29.53 1.26 4.28
C GLU A 691 -28.79 1.04 2.97
N ARG A 692 -28.76 2.07 2.14
CA ARG A 692 -28.16 2.06 0.80
C ARG A 692 -27.16 3.20 0.68
N ALA A 693 -26.03 2.93 0.06
CA ALA A 693 -25.03 3.94 -0.27
C ALA A 693 -24.60 3.84 -1.74
N LEU A 694 -24.35 4.99 -2.35
CA LEU A 694 -23.78 5.13 -3.67
C LEU A 694 -22.69 6.19 -3.62
N VAL A 695 -21.46 5.81 -3.94
CA VAL A 695 -20.27 6.66 -3.91
C VAL A 695 -19.77 6.84 -5.32
N ILE A 696 -19.55 8.09 -5.71
CA ILE A 696 -18.94 8.44 -6.99
C ILE A 696 -17.82 9.44 -6.75
N TYR A 697 -16.64 9.20 -7.32
CA TYR A 697 -15.49 10.09 -7.21
C TYR A 697 -14.72 10.19 -8.52
N ASN A 698 -14.46 11.40 -8.98
CA ASN A 698 -13.62 11.69 -10.12
C ASN A 698 -12.17 11.96 -9.69
N ASN A 699 -11.27 10.98 -9.76
CA ASN A 699 -9.86 11.14 -9.37
C ASN A 699 -9.00 11.80 -10.46
N ARG A 700 -9.47 12.93 -11.00
CA ARG A 700 -8.77 13.70 -12.04
C ARG A 700 -9.08 15.18 -11.94
N TYR A 701 -8.09 16.02 -12.24
CA TYR A 701 -8.27 17.47 -12.36
C TYR A 701 -8.97 17.90 -13.67
N LEU A 702 -10.12 17.29 -13.99
CA LEU A 702 -10.93 17.62 -15.15
C LEU A 702 -12.41 17.45 -14.82
N TRP A 703 -13.28 18.29 -15.37
CA TRP A 703 -14.73 18.10 -15.28
C TRP A 703 -15.17 16.96 -16.22
N THR A 704 -16.20 16.21 -15.81
CA THR A 704 -16.78 15.13 -16.62
C THR A 704 -18.28 15.01 -16.41
N ARG A 705 -18.96 14.53 -17.46
CA ARG A 705 -20.38 14.22 -17.49
C ARG A 705 -20.61 12.86 -18.14
N GLY A 706 -21.58 12.14 -17.62
CA GLY A 706 -21.90 10.80 -18.07
C GLY A 706 -22.97 10.16 -17.22
N LYS A 707 -22.99 8.84 -17.20
CA LYS A 707 -23.94 8.07 -16.41
C LYS A 707 -23.36 6.76 -15.91
N ILE A 708 -23.91 6.28 -14.82
CA ILE A 708 -23.68 4.92 -14.31
C ILE A 708 -24.95 4.10 -14.51
N TYR A 709 -24.82 2.85 -14.95
CA TYR A 709 -25.98 2.01 -15.22
C TYR A 709 -25.76 0.55 -14.86
N ILE A 710 -24.74 -0.08 -15.43
CA ILE A 710 -24.45 -1.51 -15.24
C ILE A 710 -23.14 -1.71 -14.48
N SER A 711 -23.12 -2.69 -13.59
CA SER A 711 -21.93 -3.06 -12.85
C SER A 711 -20.87 -3.67 -13.78
N THR A 712 -19.62 -3.63 -13.34
CA THR A 712 -18.58 -4.50 -13.87
C THR A 712 -18.97 -5.97 -13.61
N PRO A 713 -18.48 -6.93 -14.40
CA PRO A 713 -18.70 -8.34 -14.10
C PRO A 713 -18.13 -8.69 -12.72
N PHE A 714 -18.83 -9.57 -12.00
CA PHE A 714 -18.36 -10.13 -10.73
C PHE A 714 -18.77 -11.59 -10.58
N ARG A 715 -18.02 -12.34 -9.78
CA ARG A 715 -18.27 -13.75 -9.49
C ARG A 715 -19.38 -13.88 -8.45
N PHE A 716 -20.45 -14.59 -8.80
CA PHE A 716 -21.52 -14.95 -7.88
C PHE A 716 -21.93 -16.40 -8.09
N LYS A 717 -21.83 -17.22 -7.03
CA LYS A 717 -22.15 -18.67 -7.06
C LYS A 717 -21.51 -19.40 -8.26
N GLY A 718 -20.26 -19.06 -8.57
CA GLY A 718 -19.48 -19.68 -9.65
C GLY A 718 -19.69 -19.11 -11.06
N ASN A 719 -20.64 -18.19 -11.27
CA ASN A 719 -20.88 -17.55 -12.57
C ASN A 719 -20.47 -16.09 -12.57
N LEU A 720 -20.11 -15.55 -13.74
CA LEU A 720 -19.93 -14.12 -13.93
C LEU A 720 -21.29 -13.47 -14.20
N VAL A 721 -21.65 -12.50 -13.37
CA VAL A 721 -22.94 -11.80 -13.42
C VAL A 721 -22.69 -10.29 -13.46
N ARG A 722 -23.66 -9.55 -13.99
CA ARG A 722 -23.74 -8.09 -13.88
C ARG A 722 -25.08 -7.72 -13.27
N LYS A 723 -25.11 -6.60 -12.56
CA LYS A 723 -26.34 -6.00 -12.05
C LYS A 723 -26.47 -4.58 -12.58
N ASN A 724 -27.69 -4.16 -12.91
CA ASN A 724 -27.95 -2.76 -13.12
C ASN A 724 -27.98 -2.00 -11.77
N LEU A 725 -28.06 -0.67 -11.84
CA LEU A 725 -28.01 0.18 -10.65
C LEU A 725 -29.20 -0.05 -9.71
N SER A 726 -30.42 -0.27 -10.24
CA SER A 726 -31.59 -0.56 -9.41
C SER A 726 -31.47 -1.90 -8.70
N GLU A 727 -30.97 -2.95 -9.35
CA GLU A 727 -30.71 -4.25 -8.74
C GLU A 727 -29.62 -4.21 -7.67
N GLY A 728 -28.60 -3.36 -7.86
CA GLY A 728 -27.52 -3.19 -6.88
C GLY A 728 -27.96 -2.46 -5.61
N LEU A 729 -28.79 -1.43 -5.78
CA LEU A 729 -29.35 -0.62 -4.69
C LEU A 729 -30.68 -1.18 -4.14
N ASP A 730 -31.22 -2.25 -4.72
CA ASP A 730 -32.53 -2.83 -4.38
C ASP A 730 -33.67 -1.79 -4.50
N LEU A 731 -33.79 -1.20 -5.70
CA LEU A 731 -34.80 -0.20 -6.07
C LEU A 731 -35.87 -0.84 -6.97
N LYS A 732 -37.13 -0.43 -6.77
CA LYS A 732 -38.29 -0.91 -7.53
C LYS A 732 -38.35 -0.26 -8.90
N ASP A 733 -38.51 -1.08 -9.93
CA ASP A 733 -38.83 -0.65 -11.30
C ASP A 733 -40.34 -0.42 -11.43
N ALA A 734 -40.81 0.76 -11.02
CA ALA A 734 -42.22 1.15 -11.04
C ALA A 734 -42.40 2.65 -11.36
N GLU A 735 -43.47 3.00 -12.07
CA GLU A 735 -43.79 4.38 -12.49
C GLU A 735 -44.19 5.28 -11.31
N ASP A 736 -44.79 4.69 -10.28
CA ASP A 736 -45.35 5.36 -9.11
C ASP A 736 -44.39 5.37 -7.92
N VAL A 737 -43.14 4.93 -8.12
CA VAL A 737 -42.11 4.89 -7.07
C VAL A 737 -40.96 5.83 -7.42
N TYR A 738 -40.64 6.71 -6.49
CA TYR A 738 -39.52 7.65 -6.56
C TYR A 738 -38.56 7.42 -5.40
N TYR A 739 -37.35 7.94 -5.56
CA TYR A 739 -36.31 7.82 -4.55
C TYR A 739 -35.67 9.18 -4.28
N ILE A 740 -35.57 9.51 -2.99
CA ILE A 740 -34.86 10.70 -2.51
C ILE A 740 -33.44 10.31 -2.12
N PHE A 741 -32.46 10.85 -2.81
CA PHE A 741 -31.04 10.65 -2.59
C PHE A 741 -30.46 11.84 -1.83
N ASN A 742 -29.88 11.62 -0.65
CA ASN A 742 -29.23 12.68 0.12
C ASN A 742 -27.73 12.65 -0.14
N ASP A 743 -27.18 13.70 -0.75
CA ASP A 743 -25.74 13.84 -0.92
C ASP A 743 -25.10 14.33 0.38
N HIS A 744 -24.26 13.50 0.99
CA HIS A 744 -23.58 13.78 2.23
C HIS A 744 -22.64 14.99 2.13
N HIS A 745 -22.01 15.23 0.97
CA HIS A 745 -21.09 16.36 0.82
C HIS A 745 -21.83 17.69 0.63
N SER A 746 -22.64 17.82 -0.43
CA SER A 746 -23.33 19.09 -0.74
C SER A 746 -24.52 19.39 0.17
N LYS A 747 -25.00 18.41 0.95
CA LYS A 747 -26.24 18.47 1.75
C LYS A 747 -27.49 18.68 0.89
N LEU A 748 -27.40 18.50 -0.42
CA LEU A 748 -28.54 18.56 -1.32
C LEU A 748 -29.26 17.21 -1.40
N GLN A 749 -30.56 17.28 -1.64
CA GLN A 749 -31.45 16.17 -1.87
C GLN A 749 -31.85 16.14 -3.34
N PHE A 750 -31.80 14.96 -3.94
CA PHE A 750 -32.16 14.71 -5.31
C PHE A 750 -33.34 13.74 -5.35
N ILE A 751 -34.21 13.87 -6.34
CA ILE A 751 -35.31 12.93 -6.54
C ILE A 751 -35.21 12.30 -7.91
N TYR A 752 -35.33 10.97 -7.95
CA TYR A 752 -35.24 10.17 -9.17
C TYR A 752 -36.39 9.18 -9.26
N SER A 753 -36.88 8.92 -10.47
CA SER A 753 -37.86 7.86 -10.74
C SER A 753 -37.20 6.48 -10.65
N GLY A 754 -37.83 5.54 -9.93
CA GLY A 754 -37.34 4.16 -9.82
C GLY A 754 -37.23 3.48 -11.19
N LYS A 755 -38.23 3.74 -12.05
CA LYS A 755 -38.28 3.24 -13.43
C LYS A 755 -37.19 3.81 -14.33
N GLU A 756 -36.89 5.11 -14.21
CA GLU A 756 -35.85 5.74 -15.03
C GLU A 756 -34.46 5.20 -14.66
N ILE A 757 -34.16 5.07 -13.35
CA ILE A 757 -32.91 4.45 -12.89
C ILE A 757 -32.79 3.02 -13.41
N ALA A 758 -33.86 2.22 -13.32
CA ALA A 758 -33.86 0.83 -13.77
C ALA A 758 -33.63 0.67 -15.29
N ARG A 759 -34.10 1.63 -16.10
CA ARG A 759 -33.99 1.57 -17.57
C ARG A 759 -32.73 2.22 -18.12
N SER A 760 -32.32 3.35 -17.55
CA SER A 760 -31.33 4.25 -18.15
C SER A 760 -30.13 4.55 -17.25
N GLY A 761 -30.19 4.16 -15.98
CA GLY A 761 -29.17 4.47 -14.98
C GLY A 761 -29.29 5.89 -14.41
N LEU A 762 -28.21 6.36 -13.78
CA LEU A 762 -28.16 7.66 -13.12
C LEU A 762 -27.22 8.62 -13.90
N PRO A 763 -27.72 9.72 -14.47
CA PRO A 763 -26.89 10.75 -15.06
C PRO A 763 -26.19 11.58 -13.98
N LEU A 764 -24.92 11.91 -14.22
CA LEU A 764 -24.05 12.58 -13.25
C LEU A 764 -23.11 13.57 -13.93
N GLU A 765 -22.85 14.67 -13.21
CA GLU A 765 -21.86 15.68 -13.53
C GLU A 765 -20.93 15.88 -12.32
N LEU A 766 -19.63 15.83 -12.58
CA LEU A 766 -18.58 15.87 -11.56
C LEU A 766 -17.47 16.83 -12.00
N GLY A 767 -17.13 17.77 -11.12
CA GLY A 767 -15.96 18.62 -11.27
C GLY A 767 -14.64 17.87 -11.03
N ALA A 768 -13.53 18.60 -11.19
CA ALA A 768 -12.19 18.12 -10.86
C ALA A 768 -12.09 17.68 -9.39
N TYR A 769 -11.62 16.45 -9.14
CA TYR A 769 -11.52 15.85 -7.80
C TYR A 769 -12.81 15.88 -6.96
N ARG A 770 -13.99 16.05 -7.59
CA ARG A 770 -15.27 16.06 -6.89
C ARG A 770 -15.83 14.65 -6.73
N TYR A 771 -16.56 14.47 -5.64
CA TYR A 771 -17.30 13.26 -5.34
C TYR A 771 -18.75 13.59 -4.98
N ARG A 772 -19.63 12.60 -5.14
CA ARG A 772 -20.99 12.57 -4.60
C ARG A 772 -21.15 11.32 -3.78
N ILE A 773 -21.73 11.47 -2.59
CA ILE A 773 -21.89 10.37 -1.66
C ILE A 773 -23.34 10.36 -1.25
N PHE A 774 -24.14 9.55 -1.94
CA PHE A 774 -25.52 9.37 -1.60
C PHE A 774 -25.65 8.35 -0.48
N ILE A 775 -26.15 8.81 0.67
CA ILE A 775 -26.50 7.98 1.82
C ILE A 775 -27.97 8.26 2.15
N ASP A 776 -28.64 7.36 2.85
CA ASP A 776 -30.04 7.53 3.25
C ASP A 776 -30.97 7.68 2.03
N ILE A 777 -30.89 6.73 1.09
CA ILE A 777 -31.74 6.69 -0.12
C ILE A 777 -33.15 6.22 0.28
N LYS A 778 -34.12 7.13 0.27
CA LYS A 778 -35.50 6.88 0.73
C LYS A 778 -36.44 6.59 -0.42
N GLU A 779 -37.21 5.53 -0.28
CA GLU A 779 -38.33 5.21 -1.18
C GLU A 779 -39.55 6.06 -0.83
N VAL A 780 -40.18 6.66 -1.84
CA VAL A 780 -41.45 7.41 -1.71
C VAL A 780 -42.39 7.01 -2.84
N TYR A 781 -43.68 7.13 -2.58
CA TYR A 781 -44.75 6.76 -3.52
C TYR A 781 -45.45 8.00 -4.04
N GLU A 782 -45.86 7.93 -5.30
CA GLU A 782 -46.61 9.00 -5.93
C GLU A 782 -47.91 9.30 -5.17
N ASN A 783 -48.25 10.58 -5.07
CA ASN A 783 -49.48 11.03 -4.43
C ASN A 783 -50.60 11.24 -5.46
N GLU A 784 -51.84 11.41 -4.99
CA GLU A 784 -53.02 11.60 -5.87
C GLU A 784 -52.87 12.78 -6.84
N ASN A 785 -52.12 13.82 -6.45
CA ASN A 785 -51.89 15.04 -7.24
C ASN A 785 -50.72 14.92 -8.22
N ARG A 786 -50.00 13.80 -8.23
CA ARG A 786 -48.79 13.53 -9.01
C ARG A 786 -47.66 14.55 -8.77
N ASP A 787 -47.49 14.97 -7.51
CA ASP A 787 -46.51 16.02 -7.17
C ASP A 787 -45.06 15.53 -7.28
N TYR A 788 -44.79 14.24 -7.05
CA TYR A 788 -43.43 13.70 -7.13
C TYR A 788 -42.93 13.64 -8.58
N GLU A 789 -43.77 13.19 -9.52
CA GLU A 789 -43.48 13.25 -10.96
C GLU A 789 -43.19 14.69 -11.41
N ARG A 790 -44.07 15.63 -11.03
CA ARG A 790 -43.91 17.05 -11.38
C ARG A 790 -42.61 17.61 -10.82
N LEU A 791 -42.29 17.31 -9.56
CA LEU A 791 -41.05 17.77 -8.95
C LEU A 791 -39.82 17.16 -9.63
N ASN A 792 -39.84 15.86 -9.91
CA ASN A 792 -38.72 15.18 -10.58
C ASN A 792 -38.45 15.80 -11.97
N LYS A 793 -39.50 16.06 -12.77
CA LYS A 793 -39.38 16.78 -14.05
C LYS A 793 -38.92 18.23 -13.88
N PHE A 794 -39.43 18.93 -12.86
CA PHE A 794 -39.05 20.31 -12.56
C PHE A 794 -37.57 20.44 -12.19
N LEU A 795 -37.05 19.52 -11.37
CA LEU A 795 -35.66 19.54 -10.95
C LEU A 795 -34.70 19.05 -12.03
N ASN A 796 -35.14 18.11 -12.88
CA ASN A 796 -34.35 17.58 -14.00
C ASN A 796 -32.91 17.19 -13.58
N ASN A 797 -32.80 16.31 -12.58
CA ASN A 797 -31.55 15.84 -11.96
C ASN A 797 -30.76 16.85 -11.10
N GLU A 798 -31.26 18.06 -10.90
CA GLU A 798 -30.68 18.99 -9.92
C GLU A 798 -31.13 18.71 -8.48
N GLY A 799 -30.30 19.11 -7.53
CA GLY A 799 -30.54 18.92 -6.10
C GLY A 799 -31.14 20.16 -5.45
N VAL A 800 -31.97 19.94 -4.43
CA VAL A 800 -32.57 21.00 -3.60
C VAL A 800 -32.19 20.80 -2.14
N ARG A 801 -32.30 21.86 -1.33
CA ARG A 801 -31.99 21.77 0.10
C ARG A 801 -32.98 20.90 0.89
N ASP A 802 -34.24 20.87 0.46
CA ASP A 802 -35.31 20.11 1.12
C ASP A 802 -36.42 19.73 0.14
N ILE A 803 -36.55 18.44 -0.17
CA ILE A 803 -37.57 17.89 -1.07
C ILE A 803 -38.97 18.16 -0.52
N GLN A 804 -39.18 18.15 0.79
CA GLN A 804 -40.51 18.37 1.36
C GLN A 804 -41.00 19.81 1.13
N SER A 805 -40.11 20.79 1.28
CA SER A 805 -40.42 22.18 0.91
C SER A 805 -40.57 22.33 -0.61
N ALA A 806 -39.76 21.64 -1.41
CA ALA A 806 -39.89 21.68 -2.87
C ALA A 806 -41.22 21.07 -3.37
N LEU A 807 -41.70 19.97 -2.79
CA LEU A 807 -43.02 19.40 -3.12
C LEU A 807 -44.15 20.39 -2.85
N LYS A 808 -44.09 21.05 -1.69
CA LYS A 808 -45.02 22.11 -1.33
C LYS A 808 -44.98 23.28 -2.31
N ALA A 809 -43.80 23.64 -2.80
CA ALA A 809 -43.63 24.64 -3.86
C ALA A 809 -44.31 24.21 -5.17
N ILE A 810 -44.11 22.96 -5.59
CA ILE A 810 -44.73 22.41 -6.81
C ILE A 810 -46.25 22.40 -6.70
N SER A 811 -46.79 21.95 -5.57
CA SER A 811 -48.24 21.97 -5.32
C SER A 811 -48.79 23.40 -5.36
N PHE A 812 -48.10 24.35 -4.74
CA PHE A 812 -48.45 25.77 -4.78
C PHE A 812 -48.41 26.36 -6.20
N LEU A 813 -47.38 26.04 -6.99
CA LEU A 813 -47.26 26.47 -8.38
C LEU A 813 -48.36 25.88 -9.26
N ALA A 814 -48.75 24.61 -9.03
CA ALA A 814 -49.84 23.97 -9.75
C ALA A 814 -51.17 24.71 -9.57
N GLU A 815 -51.47 25.17 -8.34
CA GLU A 815 -52.63 26.03 -8.09
C GLU A 815 -52.45 27.43 -8.69
N GLY A 816 -51.24 27.99 -8.63
CA GLY A 816 -50.93 29.29 -9.24
C GLY A 816 -51.12 29.34 -10.75
N LEU A 817 -50.81 28.25 -11.48
CA LEU A 817 -51.05 28.16 -12.92
C LEU A 817 -52.54 28.22 -13.28
N LYS A 818 -53.44 27.78 -12.39
CA LYS A 818 -54.90 27.91 -12.58
C LYS A 818 -55.38 29.36 -12.49
N LEU A 819 -54.53 30.31 -12.10
CA LEU A 819 -54.88 31.74 -12.13
C LEU A 819 -54.98 32.31 -13.55
N LYS A 820 -54.54 31.58 -14.58
CA LYS A 820 -54.74 31.95 -16.00
C LYS A 820 -56.21 32.11 -16.40
N GLU A 821 -57.11 31.47 -15.66
CA GLU A 821 -58.56 31.60 -15.85
C GLU A 821 -59.06 33.04 -15.61
N PHE A 822 -58.27 33.88 -14.93
CA PHE A 822 -58.63 35.28 -14.63
C PHE A 822 -57.99 36.26 -15.61
N GLY A 823 -58.62 36.50 -16.76
CA GLY A 823 -58.12 37.43 -17.79
C GLY A 823 -57.88 38.87 -17.29
N LEU A 824 -58.57 39.31 -16.23
CA LEU A 824 -58.36 40.64 -15.62
C LEU A 824 -56.98 40.78 -14.95
N LEU A 825 -56.44 39.70 -14.36
CA LEU A 825 -55.10 39.71 -13.73
C LEU A 825 -54.01 40.01 -14.76
N GLU A 826 -54.11 39.40 -15.94
CA GLU A 826 -53.14 39.64 -17.01
C GLU A 826 -53.17 41.10 -17.49
N LYS A 827 -54.37 41.67 -17.63
CA LYS A 827 -54.53 43.08 -18.01
C LYS A 827 -53.87 44.02 -17.01
N ILE A 828 -54.19 43.89 -15.72
CA ILE A 828 -53.65 44.73 -14.64
C ILE A 828 -52.11 44.63 -14.60
N CYS A 829 -51.57 43.42 -14.68
CA CYS A 829 -50.12 43.24 -14.60
C CYS A 829 -49.38 43.75 -15.84
N ARG A 830 -50.00 43.73 -17.03
CA ARG A 830 -49.40 44.31 -18.25
C ARG A 830 -49.31 45.84 -18.20
N GLU A 831 -50.25 46.50 -17.53
CA GLU A 831 -50.25 47.97 -17.37
C GLU A 831 -49.12 48.46 -16.44
N ASP A 832 -48.61 47.61 -15.54
CA ASP A 832 -47.52 47.93 -14.60
C ASP A 832 -46.40 46.87 -14.63
N ASN A 833 -45.92 46.52 -15.83
CA ASN A 833 -44.95 45.44 -16.06
C ASN A 833 -43.55 45.70 -15.47
N ASP A 834 -43.28 46.89 -14.93
CA ASP A 834 -42.02 47.21 -14.21
C ASP A 834 -42.10 46.88 -12.71
N CYS A 835 -43.29 46.56 -12.20
CA CYS A 835 -43.49 46.16 -10.81
C CYS A 835 -43.13 44.68 -10.63
N PRO A 836 -42.28 44.31 -9.63
CA PRO A 836 -41.90 42.91 -9.40
C PRO A 836 -43.09 41.96 -9.20
N VAL A 837 -44.16 42.43 -8.53
CA VAL A 837 -45.40 41.67 -8.34
C VAL A 837 -46.03 41.31 -9.68
N ALA A 838 -46.18 42.31 -10.57
CA ALA A 838 -46.75 42.10 -11.90
C ALA A 838 -45.89 41.16 -12.75
N GLN A 839 -44.57 41.32 -12.72
CA GLN A 839 -43.64 40.46 -13.44
C GLN A 839 -43.77 38.99 -13.01
N LYS A 840 -43.81 38.72 -11.70
CA LYS A 840 -43.93 37.35 -11.18
C LYS A 840 -45.24 36.70 -11.57
N VAL A 841 -46.35 37.44 -11.47
CA VAL A 841 -47.67 36.98 -11.92
C VAL A 841 -47.66 36.68 -13.42
N LEU A 842 -47.14 37.58 -14.24
CA LEU A 842 -47.05 37.38 -15.70
C LEU A 842 -46.17 36.18 -16.07
N ILE A 843 -45.11 35.89 -15.30
CA ILE A 843 -44.28 34.69 -15.51
C ILE A 843 -45.14 33.42 -15.35
N LEU A 844 -45.97 33.34 -14.30
CA LEU A 844 -46.89 32.21 -14.10
C LEU A 844 -47.96 32.15 -15.19
N LEU A 845 -48.61 33.28 -15.50
CA LEU A 845 -49.71 33.32 -16.47
C LEU A 845 -49.26 32.93 -17.89
N LYS A 846 -48.01 33.22 -18.26
CA LYS A 846 -47.44 32.88 -19.57
C LYS A 846 -46.89 31.46 -19.69
N SER A 847 -46.85 30.68 -18.60
CA SER A 847 -46.20 29.37 -18.58
C SER A 847 -47.22 28.26 -18.57
N ASP A 848 -47.23 27.38 -19.56
CA ASP A 848 -48.26 26.33 -19.67
C ASP A 848 -47.98 25.13 -18.76
N GLU A 849 -46.71 24.89 -18.44
CA GLU A 849 -46.27 23.76 -17.62
C GLU A 849 -45.30 24.21 -16.53
N ILE A 850 -45.36 23.55 -15.38
CA ILE A 850 -44.62 23.96 -14.17
C ILE A 850 -43.11 23.90 -14.41
N TYR A 851 -42.58 22.89 -15.11
CA TYR A 851 -41.13 22.75 -15.33
C TYR A 851 -40.53 23.86 -16.21
N ASN A 852 -41.32 24.55 -17.02
CA ASN A 852 -40.85 25.72 -17.79
C ASN A 852 -40.59 26.95 -16.89
N LEU A 853 -40.98 26.89 -15.62
CA LEU A 853 -40.79 27.97 -14.66
C LEU A 853 -39.44 27.92 -13.95
N LYS A 854 -38.75 26.78 -13.93
CA LYS A 854 -37.55 26.54 -13.10
C LYS A 854 -36.52 27.67 -13.16
N ASP A 855 -36.06 28.00 -14.37
CA ASP A 855 -35.01 29.00 -14.58
C ASP A 855 -35.52 30.45 -14.39
N ARG A 856 -36.84 30.64 -14.37
CA ARG A 856 -37.49 31.96 -14.28
C ARG A 856 -37.85 32.34 -12.84
N ILE A 857 -37.98 31.36 -11.95
CA ILE A 857 -38.34 31.53 -10.55
C ILE A 857 -37.57 30.58 -9.61
N PRO A 858 -36.23 30.54 -9.66
CA PRO A 858 -35.44 29.61 -8.85
C PRO A 858 -35.63 29.80 -7.34
N GLU A 859 -35.99 31.01 -6.89
CA GLU A 859 -36.20 31.34 -5.49
C GLU A 859 -37.35 30.58 -4.83
N ILE A 860 -38.32 30.08 -5.61
CA ILE A 860 -39.47 29.33 -5.07
C ILE A 860 -39.07 28.01 -4.43
N LEU A 861 -37.87 27.50 -4.73
CA LEU A 861 -37.31 26.30 -4.10
C LEU A 861 -36.62 26.60 -2.76
N ASP A 862 -36.55 27.87 -2.32
CA ASP A 862 -36.02 28.23 -1.01
C ASP A 862 -36.94 27.71 0.11
N PRO A 863 -36.46 26.81 1.00
CA PRO A 863 -37.29 26.22 2.05
C PRO A 863 -37.88 27.25 3.01
N VAL A 864 -37.16 28.35 3.28
CA VAL A 864 -37.61 29.40 4.20
C VAL A 864 -38.75 30.19 3.55
N LEU A 865 -38.60 30.56 2.27
CA LEU A 865 -39.65 31.24 1.52
C LEU A 865 -40.96 30.45 1.51
N ILE A 866 -40.89 29.16 1.15
CA ILE A 866 -42.08 28.31 1.07
C ILE A 866 -42.75 28.13 2.42
N ARG A 867 -41.99 28.03 3.51
CA ARG A 867 -42.57 27.96 4.85
C ARG A 867 -43.28 29.26 5.24
N ILE A 868 -42.69 30.42 4.92
CA ILE A 868 -43.35 31.71 5.12
C ILE A 868 -44.63 31.79 4.29
N ILE A 869 -44.54 31.47 3.00
CA ILE A 869 -45.69 31.44 2.09
C ILE A 869 -46.75 30.53 2.67
N LEU A 870 -46.47 29.30 3.10
CA LEU A 870 -47.51 28.35 3.53
C LEU A 870 -47.96 28.48 5.00
N SER A 871 -47.40 29.42 5.76
CA SER A 871 -47.83 29.65 7.14
C SER A 871 -49.32 30.06 7.25
N ASN A 872 -49.99 29.55 8.29
CA ASN A 872 -51.40 29.81 8.55
C ASN A 872 -51.59 31.23 9.10
N GLY A 873 -52.30 32.08 8.35
CA GLY A 873 -52.49 33.50 8.69
C GLY A 873 -53.13 34.35 7.59
N MET A 874 -53.18 33.86 6.34
CA MET A 874 -53.71 34.60 5.18
C MET A 874 -55.20 34.35 4.90
N HIS A 875 -56.04 34.23 5.94
CA HIS A 875 -57.42 33.78 5.78
C HIS A 875 -58.46 34.92 5.63
N SER A 876 -58.15 36.19 5.95
CA SER A 876 -59.03 37.32 5.63
C SER A 876 -58.38 38.70 5.77
N LYS A 877 -58.81 39.63 4.89
CA LYS A 877 -58.64 41.11 4.90
C LYS A 877 -57.26 41.77 4.92
N GLY A 878 -56.13 41.06 4.83
CA GLY A 878 -54.81 41.69 4.66
C GLY A 878 -54.16 42.20 5.96
N ASP A 879 -54.82 42.06 7.11
CA ASP A 879 -54.31 42.43 8.44
C ASP A 879 -53.06 41.62 8.88
N PHE A 880 -52.70 40.58 8.14
CA PHE A 880 -51.57 39.71 8.45
C PHE A 880 -50.20 40.30 8.06
N LEU A 881 -50.12 41.32 7.19
CA LEU A 881 -48.85 41.96 6.76
C LEU A 881 -48.47 43.19 7.59
N ARG A 882 -48.94 43.26 8.83
CA ARG A 882 -48.56 44.32 9.78
C ARG A 882 -47.12 44.12 10.26
N ARG A 883 -46.63 45.11 11.01
CA ARG A 883 -45.27 45.14 11.56
C ARG A 883 -44.80 43.82 12.17
N ASN A 884 -45.66 43.15 12.94
CA ASN A 884 -45.35 41.88 13.59
C ASN A 884 -44.92 40.78 12.61
N PHE A 885 -45.45 40.74 11.39
CA PHE A 885 -45.05 39.77 10.37
C PHE A 885 -43.61 39.98 9.92
N PHE A 886 -43.23 41.23 9.63
CA PHE A 886 -41.86 41.55 9.25
C PHE A 886 -40.89 41.43 10.43
N GLU A 887 -41.39 41.50 11.66
CA GLU A 887 -40.61 41.28 12.87
C GLU A 887 -40.39 39.79 13.20
N ASP A 888 -41.12 38.88 12.55
CA ASP A 888 -40.95 37.43 12.68
C ASP A 888 -39.52 36.99 12.34
N LYS A 889 -39.02 35.99 13.08
CA LYS A 889 -37.64 35.52 12.95
C LYS A 889 -37.37 34.90 11.57
N MET A 890 -38.30 34.10 11.04
CA MET A 890 -38.15 33.43 9.75
C MET A 890 -38.19 34.44 8.60
N VAL A 891 -39.06 35.44 8.69
CA VAL A 891 -39.14 36.53 7.71
C VAL A 891 -37.85 37.35 7.70
N LYS A 892 -37.32 37.71 8.87
CA LYS A 892 -36.02 38.41 8.98
C LYS A 892 -34.86 37.60 8.38
N GLU A 893 -34.85 36.30 8.62
CA GLU A 893 -33.84 35.38 8.08
C GLU A 893 -33.90 35.35 6.54
N PHE A 894 -35.09 35.16 5.96
CA PHE A 894 -35.25 35.17 4.50
C PHE A 894 -34.86 36.51 3.86
N LEU A 895 -35.23 37.61 4.51
CA LEU A 895 -34.91 38.97 4.06
C LEU A 895 -33.43 39.34 4.26
N LEU A 896 -32.61 38.46 4.87
CA LEU A 896 -31.20 38.72 5.18
C LEU A 896 -30.99 40.03 5.94
N VAL A 897 -31.82 40.26 6.97
CA VAL A 897 -31.74 41.47 7.78
C VAL A 897 -30.39 41.52 8.50
N HIS A 898 -29.61 42.55 8.22
CA HIS A 898 -28.26 42.69 8.77
C HIS A 898 -27.96 44.14 9.17
N ARG A 899 -26.96 44.32 10.04
CA ARG A 899 -26.51 45.63 10.50
C ARG A 899 -25.22 46.00 9.79
N TYR A 900 -25.18 47.18 9.18
CA TYR A 900 -23.99 47.75 8.56
C TYR A 900 -23.91 49.25 8.86
N ASN A 901 -22.77 49.71 9.36
CA ASN A 901 -22.54 51.11 9.80
C ASN A 901 -23.64 51.66 10.73
N GLY A 902 -24.09 50.84 11.70
CA GLY A 902 -25.11 51.23 12.67
C GLY A 902 -26.55 51.26 12.14
N ILE A 903 -26.76 51.06 10.83
CA ILE A 903 -28.07 51.01 10.19
C ILE A 903 -28.46 49.54 9.96
N VAL A 904 -29.74 49.21 10.12
CA VAL A 904 -30.28 47.88 9.84
C VAL A 904 -30.91 47.87 8.46
N TRP A 905 -30.44 46.98 7.59
CA TRP A 905 -30.85 46.83 6.20
C TRP A 905 -31.53 45.49 5.97
N PHE A 906 -32.31 45.39 4.89
CA PHE A 906 -32.83 44.12 4.38
C PHE A 906 -32.58 44.01 2.87
N ASN A 907 -32.49 42.79 2.36
CA ASN A 907 -32.19 42.55 0.95
C ASN A 907 -33.39 42.91 0.05
N LYS A 908 -33.14 43.76 -0.95
CA LYS A 908 -34.15 44.23 -1.90
C LYS A 908 -34.82 43.08 -2.68
N GLU A 909 -34.03 42.23 -3.31
CA GLU A 909 -34.53 41.16 -4.20
C GLU A 909 -35.38 40.16 -3.41
N ARG A 910 -34.89 39.72 -2.24
CA ARG A 910 -35.63 38.85 -1.31
C ARG A 910 -36.96 39.48 -0.88
N PHE A 911 -36.98 40.79 -0.61
CA PHE A 911 -38.23 41.46 -0.26
C PHE A 911 -39.21 41.51 -1.44
N GLU A 912 -38.73 41.88 -2.63
CA GLU A 912 -39.55 41.93 -3.84
C GLU A 912 -40.14 40.53 -4.17
N ASP A 913 -39.35 39.47 -4.02
CA ASP A 913 -39.81 38.08 -4.17
C ASP A 913 -40.86 37.70 -3.11
N LEU A 914 -40.59 37.99 -1.83
CA LEU A 914 -41.52 37.68 -0.73
C LEU A 914 -42.90 38.29 -0.98
N ILE A 915 -42.95 39.59 -1.28
CA ILE A 915 -44.21 40.30 -1.51
C ILE A 915 -44.93 39.78 -2.74
N SER A 916 -44.20 39.49 -3.82
CA SER A 916 -44.77 38.93 -5.05
C SER A 916 -45.42 37.57 -4.80
N TRP A 917 -44.76 36.69 -4.06
CA TRP A 917 -45.27 35.36 -3.76
C TRP A 917 -46.42 35.36 -2.75
N LEU A 918 -46.40 36.29 -1.79
CA LEU A 918 -47.53 36.47 -0.88
C LEU A 918 -48.77 37.00 -1.62
N PHE A 919 -48.59 37.87 -2.62
CA PHE A 919 -49.70 38.27 -3.49
C PHE A 919 -50.29 37.08 -4.24
N ILE A 920 -49.45 36.26 -4.87
CA ILE A 920 -49.88 35.04 -5.58
C ILE A 920 -50.62 34.09 -4.63
N LYS A 921 -50.10 33.88 -3.41
CA LYS A 921 -50.81 33.09 -2.40
C LYS A 921 -52.17 33.68 -2.07
N PHE A 922 -52.26 34.99 -1.89
CA PHE A 922 -53.53 35.65 -1.59
C PHE A 922 -54.56 35.39 -2.69
N LEU A 923 -54.13 35.46 -3.95
CA LEU A 923 -54.97 35.15 -5.11
C LEU A 923 -55.44 33.70 -5.11
N ILE A 924 -54.54 32.74 -4.82
CA ILE A 924 -54.89 31.31 -4.75
C ILE A 924 -55.90 31.04 -3.62
N VAL A 925 -55.65 31.55 -2.41
CA VAL A 925 -56.52 31.32 -1.24
C VAL A 925 -57.92 31.92 -1.44
N ASN A 926 -58.02 33.05 -2.13
CA ASN A 926 -59.29 33.75 -2.35
C ASN A 926 -59.88 33.50 -3.74
N LYS A 927 -59.43 32.46 -4.46
CA LYS A 927 -59.82 32.17 -5.85
C LYS A 927 -61.33 32.20 -6.05
N GLU A 928 -62.11 31.57 -5.18
CA GLU A 928 -63.58 31.53 -5.30
C GLU A 928 -64.25 32.90 -5.13
N ASN A 929 -63.78 33.72 -4.18
CA ASN A 929 -64.32 35.06 -3.97
C ASN A 929 -63.95 36.00 -5.13
N LEU A 930 -62.77 35.79 -5.73
CA LEU A 930 -62.35 36.49 -6.95
C LEU A 930 -63.25 36.14 -8.14
N ILE A 931 -63.65 34.87 -8.28
CA ILE A 931 -64.60 34.43 -9.32
C ILE A 931 -65.97 35.09 -9.13
N ARG A 932 -66.44 35.21 -7.89
CA ARG A 932 -67.73 35.84 -7.56
C ARG A 932 -67.72 37.38 -7.67
N GLN A 933 -66.57 37.98 -7.99
CA GLN A 933 -66.34 39.44 -7.99
C GLN A 933 -66.54 40.11 -6.62
N ASP A 934 -66.48 39.35 -5.53
CA ASP A 934 -66.65 39.84 -4.16
C ASP A 934 -65.39 40.58 -3.62
N LEU A 935 -64.31 40.63 -4.40
CA LEU A 935 -63.03 41.26 -4.06
C LEU A 935 -62.48 42.06 -5.26
N GLU A 936 -62.15 43.33 -5.04
CA GLU A 936 -61.51 44.20 -6.04
C GLU A 936 -60.02 43.84 -6.22
N ILE A 937 -59.69 43.07 -7.27
CA ILE A 937 -58.32 42.66 -7.61
C ILE A 937 -57.37 43.86 -7.76
N GLU A 938 -57.84 44.97 -8.32
CA GLU A 938 -57.04 46.19 -8.50
C GLU A 938 -56.58 46.77 -7.15
N ARG A 939 -57.45 46.82 -6.13
CA ARG A 939 -57.06 47.28 -4.79
C ARG A 939 -56.05 46.36 -4.14
N LEU A 940 -56.21 45.05 -4.31
CA LEU A 940 -55.24 44.08 -3.80
C LEU A 940 -53.88 44.27 -4.46
N TYR A 941 -53.85 44.40 -5.79
CA TYR A 941 -52.62 44.67 -6.52
C TYR A 941 -51.96 45.99 -6.07
N GLN A 942 -52.75 47.05 -5.90
CA GLN A 942 -52.27 48.34 -5.38
C GLN A 942 -51.69 48.23 -3.97
N PHE A 943 -52.28 47.42 -3.11
CA PHE A 943 -51.77 47.18 -1.75
C PHE A 943 -50.38 46.50 -1.77
N PHE A 944 -50.24 45.37 -2.47
CA PHE A 944 -48.96 44.64 -2.53
C PHE A 944 -47.88 45.42 -3.29
N SER A 945 -48.21 46.06 -4.42
CA SER A 945 -47.27 46.96 -5.12
C SER A 945 -46.93 48.21 -4.29
N GLY A 946 -47.85 48.68 -3.44
CA GLY A 946 -47.66 49.74 -2.47
C GLY A 946 -46.58 49.41 -1.43
N LEU A 947 -46.53 48.17 -0.94
CA LEU A 947 -45.46 47.72 -0.03
C LEU A 947 -44.07 47.83 -0.66
N ILE A 948 -43.94 47.49 -1.95
CA ILE A 948 -42.67 47.67 -2.69
C ILE A 948 -42.32 49.16 -2.82
N LYS A 949 -43.31 50.03 -3.10
CA LYS A 949 -43.10 51.48 -3.15
C LYS A 949 -42.65 52.04 -1.80
N ILE A 950 -43.20 51.55 -0.69
CA ILE A 950 -42.76 51.94 0.66
C ILE A 950 -41.33 51.49 0.94
N ALA A 951 -40.98 50.24 0.62
CA ALA A 951 -39.63 49.72 0.77
C ALA A 951 -38.61 50.56 -0.01
N ARG A 952 -38.91 50.90 -1.27
CA ARG A 952 -38.09 51.81 -2.09
C ARG A 952 -37.96 53.20 -1.48
N LYS A 953 -39.07 53.79 -1.00
CA LYS A 953 -39.05 55.10 -0.29
C LYS A 953 -38.31 55.06 1.05
N SER A 954 -38.14 53.90 1.65
CA SER A 954 -37.31 53.70 2.85
C SER A 954 -35.84 53.38 2.53
N GLU A 955 -35.47 53.36 1.26
CA GLU A 955 -34.14 52.91 0.80
C GLU A 955 -33.76 51.52 1.36
N PHE A 956 -34.76 50.65 1.61
CA PHE A 956 -34.57 49.34 2.23
C PHE A 956 -33.93 49.37 3.64
N ARG A 957 -34.04 50.51 4.33
CA ARG A 957 -33.69 50.63 5.75
C ARG A 957 -34.82 50.03 6.58
N TYR A 958 -34.51 49.00 7.34
CA TYR A 958 -35.50 48.14 7.98
C TYR A 958 -36.41 48.89 8.97
N MET A 959 -35.83 49.74 9.83
CA MET A 959 -36.62 50.51 10.82
C MET A 959 -37.50 51.59 10.16
N ASP A 960 -36.98 52.25 9.11
CA ASP A 960 -37.73 53.27 8.37
C ASP A 960 -38.88 52.65 7.59
N PHE A 961 -38.67 51.45 7.03
CA PHE A 961 -39.72 50.65 6.42
C PHE A 961 -40.83 50.33 7.42
N LEU A 962 -40.50 49.69 8.56
CA LEU A 962 -41.49 49.31 9.57
C LEU A 962 -42.35 50.49 10.04
N LYS A 963 -41.73 51.67 10.25
CA LYS A 963 -42.44 52.89 10.62
C LYS A 963 -43.39 53.38 9.53
N LYS A 964 -43.00 53.27 8.26
CA LYS A 964 -43.83 53.71 7.12
C LYS A 964 -44.96 52.74 6.80
N ILE A 965 -44.84 51.43 7.10
CA ILE A 965 -45.93 50.48 6.82
C ILE A 965 -47.12 50.68 7.76
N GLU A 966 -46.87 51.10 9.02
CA GLU A 966 -47.95 51.36 9.99
C GLU A 966 -48.97 52.36 9.43
N GLY A 967 -48.51 53.40 8.72
CA GLY A 967 -49.37 54.39 8.07
C GLY A 967 -50.09 53.92 6.79
N LEU A 968 -49.73 52.78 6.20
CA LEU A 968 -50.44 52.21 5.03
C LEU A 968 -51.74 51.49 5.45
N PHE A 969 -51.79 50.93 6.65
CA PHE A 969 -52.96 50.20 7.16
C PHE A 969 -54.00 51.11 7.83
N GLU A 970 -53.63 52.35 8.15
CA GLU A 970 -54.54 53.38 8.68
C GLU A 970 -55.34 54.10 7.57
N SER A 971 -54.88 54.01 6.30
CA SER A 971 -55.50 54.55 5.09
C SER A 971 -56.22 53.48 4.28
#